data_AF-A0AAU9XNY1-F1
#
_entry.id   AF-A0AAU9XNY1-F1
#
_cell.length_a   1.000
_cell.length_b   1.000
_cell.length_c   1.000
_cell.angle_alpha   90.00
_cell.angle_beta   90.00
_cell.angle_gamma   90.00
#
_symmetry.space_group_name_H-M   'P 1'
#
loop_
_entity.id
_entity.type
_entity.pdbx_description
1 polymer ?
#
loop_
_entity_poly.entity_id
_entity_poly.type
_entity_poly.pdbx_seq_one_letter_code
_entity_poly.pdbx_strand_id
1 'polypeptide(L)'
;MVVVADIQQLQMDGDVIFGGLFPVHKRSTVTENKCGEIDPQPGFQYLAAMLFALRKINHDTELLQNITIGAKIFDTCRSQTIAADRAKDIIKYTLLDEPTPLVGVIGPFKSDVSIAVANLLRVFEIPQISYGSSSVELSDKELYRNFFRTVPPDSFQAQALADVLRHYGWTYVHTINSHGNYGRKGMNIFHRVARQSGICTAEVESLPSFPTKANYMSAVRKISRHKTGHAHVIVLFTTQTDSAGLLRAAKESGVQGLTWLGSSGWSNRIDVTEGNEEIANGSLTVGHGDGIVNEFLDFLINLNNTLGGTTSPKANNSWFEEVVKSVLNCETRNSAAHSLTPCKSNLSLPRDIELAPVRVVVNAVYAMAHALDDMQRDLCPEQTGICQPMRERLKKRSLMDYLKNVTFPDSSFNMSLKFNENQEMDGIYSVLNFQQRRDGSWKFVRVGAWNYLVNSTKDIKGELRIDDALISWGNAVTRPPYSYCSDSCTLKQITKPKALNPKCCWNCISCEVNEAIINNTCKACDLGYKPDSSLQRCVKLELSHLQWNDPISTSLSECFGALVALNSDMKRVLLLLIFAVNNVAVTSYIFETPEVARQVYSQSTLILMNNQDIGTDAVRDERADPLGDRAEFLFDGPSGEGPSEASGGKKDEAPVIVTCGQNEMSISIPKSVLNGLDVEHIRLTNESCGATENPARDRYILETDLTACGTTKSHIEDFVTYMNTVEEIPVEDDQIITRVREVEIPFTCAYSDTGVVSAVGLQVESKKIVFSEKGLGEFVLEMNIFPDDSYERQYTKRDFPVTVPLRKILYVQVSVDTEDSRLAILAETCFATPDANPNKPGLKYVFIKDGCSEDDTLERRQSNDKRRERFSLEAFKFLGNNPFVYMHCKVKVCDADDPNSRCAQGCLRNSRRRRSLYTQETNDEEYLLAQGPFMRGAEKSDETESQVDIELHEIENSSQFTPLVAAMAVFAAVCVMGVSYFAWNLKRKRGVVRSYQLLSTTPDE
;
A
#
# COMPACT_ATOMS: atom_id res chain seq x y z
N MET A 1 -22.80 -34.71 37.59
CA MET A 1 -22.90 -35.52 36.36
C MET A 1 -23.33 -34.60 35.24
N VAL A 2 -22.45 -34.30 34.27
CA VAL A 2 -22.80 -33.42 33.14
C VAL A 2 -23.50 -34.27 32.09
N VAL A 3 -24.75 -33.91 31.75
CA VAL A 3 -25.41 -34.48 30.58
C VAL A 3 -24.79 -33.82 29.35
N VAL A 4 -23.91 -34.55 28.67
CA VAL A 4 -23.45 -34.16 27.33
C VAL A 4 -24.65 -34.31 26.40
N ALA A 5 -25.09 -33.20 25.80
CA ALA A 5 -26.14 -33.25 24.78
C ALA A 5 -25.60 -33.98 23.55
N ASP A 6 -26.41 -34.89 22.98
CA ASP A 6 -26.00 -35.69 21.82
C ASP A 6 -25.59 -34.78 20.64
N ILE A 7 -24.43 -35.09 20.06
CA ILE A 7 -23.89 -34.32 18.93
C ILE A 7 -24.64 -34.73 17.67
N GLN A 8 -25.36 -33.76 17.09
CA GLN A 8 -26.04 -33.94 15.82
C GLN A 8 -25.01 -34.22 14.70
N GLN A 9 -25.07 -35.43 14.15
CA GLN A 9 -24.20 -35.94 13.10
C GLN A 9 -25.00 -36.82 12.14
N LEU A 10 -24.53 -36.95 10.90
CA LEU A 10 -25.04 -37.95 9.95
C LEU A 10 -23.97 -39.02 9.75
N GLN A 11 -24.32 -40.28 10.02
CA GLN A 11 -23.46 -41.44 9.79
C GLN A 11 -24.05 -42.34 8.69
N MET A 12 -23.15 -42.85 7.84
CA MET A 12 -23.38 -43.96 6.92
C MET A 12 -22.29 -45.00 7.18
N ASP A 13 -22.66 -46.26 7.32
CA ASP A 13 -21.71 -47.35 7.50
C ASP A 13 -21.13 -47.82 6.15
N GLY A 14 -19.96 -48.46 6.19
CA GLY A 14 -19.23 -48.96 5.03
C GLY A 14 -17.88 -49.55 5.44
N ASP A 15 -17.18 -50.17 4.50
CA ASP A 15 -15.88 -50.81 4.70
C ASP A 15 -14.76 -49.79 5.01
N VAL A 16 -14.94 -48.56 4.54
CA VAL A 16 -14.10 -47.38 4.83
C VAL A 16 -14.98 -46.17 5.16
N ILE A 17 -14.44 -45.19 5.90
CA ILE A 17 -15.18 -43.97 6.28
C ILE A 17 -14.51 -42.71 5.72
N PHE A 18 -15.29 -41.85 5.07
CA PHE A 18 -14.91 -40.47 4.76
C PHE A 18 -15.49 -39.51 5.82
N GLY A 19 -14.65 -38.64 6.39
CA GLY A 19 -15.09 -37.55 7.25
C GLY A 19 -15.68 -36.40 6.42
N GLY A 20 -16.79 -35.81 6.85
CA GLY A 20 -17.43 -34.68 6.16
C GLY A 20 -17.60 -33.47 7.07
N LEU A 21 -17.12 -32.30 6.63
CA LEU A 21 -17.24 -31.03 7.34
C LEU A 21 -17.93 -30.00 6.45
N PHE A 22 -19.21 -29.77 6.70
CA PHE A 22 -20.07 -28.87 5.90
C PHE A 22 -20.60 -27.70 6.72
N PRO A 23 -20.92 -26.55 6.10
CA PRO A 23 -21.56 -25.43 6.78
C PRO A 23 -23.08 -25.54 6.65
N VAL A 24 -23.70 -26.53 7.30
CA VAL A 24 -25.16 -26.76 7.21
C VAL A 24 -25.92 -25.56 7.78
N HIS A 25 -25.39 -24.92 8.82
CA HIS A 25 -25.83 -23.62 9.32
C HIS A 25 -24.88 -22.48 8.95
N LYS A 26 -25.43 -21.27 8.96
CA LYS A 26 -24.69 -20.01 8.90
C LYS A 26 -23.88 -19.83 10.20
N ARG A 27 -22.90 -18.91 10.18
CA ARG A 27 -22.19 -18.46 11.38
C ARG A 27 -23.13 -17.66 12.27
N SER A 28 -23.06 -17.82 13.59
CA SER A 28 -23.77 -16.90 14.49
C SER A 28 -23.25 -15.47 14.31
N THR A 29 -24.16 -14.51 14.35
CA THR A 29 -23.87 -13.07 14.19
C THR A 29 -23.13 -12.46 15.40
N VAL A 30 -22.99 -13.20 16.51
CA VAL A 30 -22.48 -12.67 17.79
C VAL A 30 -21.37 -13.51 18.45
N THR A 31 -21.07 -14.72 17.99
CA THR A 31 -20.07 -15.61 18.62
C THR A 31 -19.55 -16.70 17.67
N GLU A 32 -18.36 -17.25 17.91
CA GLU A 32 -17.92 -18.49 17.26
C GLU A 32 -18.65 -19.72 17.83
N ASN A 33 -19.11 -19.67 19.08
CA ASN A 33 -19.46 -20.88 19.84
C ASN A 33 -20.94 -21.31 19.66
N LYS A 34 -21.63 -20.76 18.64
CA LYS A 34 -23.01 -21.12 18.27
C LYS A 34 -23.18 -21.06 16.76
N CYS A 35 -24.10 -21.87 16.26
CA CYS A 35 -24.60 -21.81 14.90
C CYS A 35 -25.58 -20.65 14.74
N GLY A 36 -25.74 -20.17 13.50
CA GLY A 36 -26.83 -19.27 13.10
C GLY A 36 -28.05 -20.06 12.61
N GLU A 37 -28.83 -19.44 11.73
CA GLU A 37 -29.90 -20.10 10.96
C GLU A 37 -29.34 -21.21 10.06
N ILE A 38 -30.19 -22.16 9.66
CA ILE A 38 -29.84 -23.15 8.64
C ILE A 38 -29.54 -22.46 7.28
N ASP A 39 -28.72 -23.11 6.47
CA ASP A 39 -28.18 -22.60 5.21
C ASP A 39 -28.54 -23.55 4.05
N PRO A 40 -29.79 -23.51 3.53
CA PRO A 40 -30.25 -24.40 2.46
C PRO A 40 -29.33 -24.38 1.24
N GLN A 41 -28.79 -23.20 0.90
CA GLN A 41 -27.83 -23.01 -0.16
C GLN A 41 -26.66 -22.11 0.34
N PRO A 42 -25.39 -22.49 0.14
CA PRO A 42 -24.95 -23.75 -0.41
C PRO A 42 -24.78 -24.82 0.67
N GLY A 43 -24.97 -24.49 1.96
CA GLY A 43 -24.59 -25.28 3.12
C GLY A 43 -25.07 -26.72 3.12
N PHE A 44 -26.38 -26.92 3.18
CA PHE A 44 -26.96 -28.26 3.11
C PHE A 44 -26.77 -28.92 1.74
N GLN A 45 -26.81 -28.15 0.65
CA GLN A 45 -26.58 -28.71 -0.69
C GLN A 45 -25.15 -29.26 -0.89
N TYR A 46 -24.13 -28.68 -0.26
CA TYR A 46 -22.78 -29.26 -0.23
C TYR A 46 -22.74 -30.58 0.55
N LEU A 47 -23.45 -30.69 1.68
CA LEU A 47 -23.61 -31.97 2.38
C LEU A 47 -24.31 -33.01 1.48
N ALA A 48 -25.41 -32.62 0.84
CA ALA A 48 -26.13 -33.49 -0.10
C ALA A 48 -25.27 -33.90 -1.31
N ALA A 49 -24.36 -33.04 -1.78
CA ALA A 49 -23.44 -33.34 -2.87
C ALA A 49 -22.43 -34.44 -2.49
N MET A 50 -21.99 -34.51 -1.23
CA MET A 50 -21.20 -35.65 -0.74
C MET A 50 -22.02 -36.94 -0.77
N LEU A 51 -23.27 -36.90 -0.29
CA LEU A 51 -24.18 -38.06 -0.30
C LEU A 51 -24.50 -38.54 -1.73
N PHE A 52 -24.64 -37.61 -2.69
CA PHE A 52 -24.81 -37.89 -4.11
C PHE A 52 -23.58 -38.59 -4.71
N ALA A 53 -22.39 -38.03 -4.46
CA ALA A 53 -21.13 -38.59 -4.95
C ALA A 53 -20.88 -40.00 -4.40
N LEU A 54 -21.01 -40.18 -3.07
CA LEU A 54 -20.92 -41.49 -2.41
C LEU A 54 -21.94 -42.49 -2.95
N ARG A 55 -23.19 -42.05 -3.21
CA ARG A 55 -24.18 -42.93 -3.83
C ARG A 55 -23.75 -43.37 -5.22
N LYS A 56 -23.26 -42.47 -6.08
CA LYS A 56 -22.77 -42.86 -7.41
C LYS A 56 -21.60 -43.83 -7.32
N ILE A 57 -20.58 -43.53 -6.52
CA ILE A 57 -19.39 -44.37 -6.34
C ILE A 57 -19.77 -45.77 -5.82
N ASN A 58 -20.63 -45.87 -4.79
CA ASN A 58 -21.09 -47.15 -4.25
C ASN A 58 -22.08 -47.92 -5.17
N HIS A 59 -22.44 -47.38 -6.33
CA HIS A 59 -23.19 -48.09 -7.39
C HIS A 59 -22.36 -48.25 -8.68
N ASP A 60 -21.11 -47.79 -8.68
CA ASP A 60 -20.18 -47.97 -9.79
C ASP A 60 -19.69 -49.43 -9.80
N THR A 61 -19.48 -49.98 -10.99
CA THR A 61 -19.03 -51.36 -11.19
C THR A 61 -17.58 -51.46 -11.66
N GLU A 62 -16.96 -50.33 -11.99
CA GLU A 62 -15.55 -50.24 -12.41
C GLU A 62 -14.67 -49.66 -11.30
N LEU A 63 -15.16 -48.65 -10.58
CA LEU A 63 -14.51 -47.99 -9.45
C LEU A 63 -14.79 -48.72 -8.12
N LEU A 64 -13.75 -48.99 -7.32
CA LEU A 64 -13.82 -49.51 -5.94
C LEU A 64 -14.66 -50.80 -5.77
N GLN A 65 -14.47 -51.74 -6.70
CA GLN A 65 -15.19 -53.01 -6.72
C GLN A 65 -15.10 -53.78 -5.39
N ASN A 66 -16.27 -54.11 -4.83
CA ASN A 66 -16.46 -54.72 -3.51
C ASN A 66 -15.87 -53.90 -2.33
N ILE A 67 -15.91 -52.56 -2.40
CA ILE A 67 -15.61 -51.65 -1.29
C ILE A 67 -16.74 -50.61 -1.15
N THR A 68 -17.44 -50.60 -0.02
CA THR A 68 -18.49 -49.62 0.28
C THR A 68 -17.91 -48.42 1.02
N ILE A 69 -18.06 -47.20 0.48
CA ILE A 69 -17.66 -45.98 1.20
C ILE A 69 -18.79 -45.52 2.12
N GLY A 70 -18.56 -45.57 3.43
CA GLY A 70 -19.36 -44.92 4.47
C GLY A 70 -18.89 -43.49 4.77
N ALA A 71 -19.64 -42.78 5.63
CA ALA A 71 -19.38 -41.37 5.92
C ALA A 71 -19.72 -41.00 7.36
N LYS A 72 -19.01 -40.02 7.92
CA LYS A 72 -19.35 -39.37 9.20
C LYS A 72 -19.29 -37.86 9.04
N ILE A 73 -20.47 -37.24 9.01
CA ILE A 73 -20.67 -35.86 8.58
C ILE A 73 -21.15 -34.99 9.75
N PHE A 74 -20.46 -33.87 9.94
CA PHE A 74 -20.75 -32.89 10.99
C PHE A 74 -20.92 -31.48 10.42
N ASP A 75 -21.72 -30.67 11.13
CA ASP A 75 -21.84 -29.25 10.85
C ASP A 75 -20.72 -28.43 11.50
N THR A 76 -20.11 -27.57 10.70
CA THR A 76 -19.08 -26.59 11.05
C THR A 76 -19.66 -25.22 11.42
N CYS A 77 -20.91 -24.93 11.05
CA CYS A 77 -21.59 -23.66 11.21
C CYS A 77 -20.79 -22.43 10.74
N ARG A 78 -19.93 -22.62 9.71
CA ARG A 78 -18.94 -21.62 9.23
C ARG A 78 -18.03 -21.02 10.33
N SER A 79 -17.88 -21.70 11.47
CA SER A 79 -17.15 -21.27 12.69
C SER A 79 -15.86 -22.07 12.88
N GLN A 80 -14.79 -21.40 13.34
CA GLN A 80 -13.51 -22.06 13.60
C GLN A 80 -13.58 -22.98 14.82
N THR A 81 -14.16 -22.51 15.94
CA THR A 81 -14.26 -23.31 17.18
C THR A 81 -15.10 -24.56 16.96
N ILE A 82 -16.27 -24.42 16.32
CA ILE A 82 -17.18 -25.56 16.10
C ILE A 82 -16.52 -26.58 15.17
N ALA A 83 -15.91 -26.16 14.07
CA ALA A 83 -15.24 -27.09 13.16
C ALA A 83 -14.01 -27.77 13.78
N ALA A 84 -13.24 -27.08 14.62
CA ALA A 84 -12.15 -27.69 15.37
C ALA A 84 -12.66 -28.75 16.35
N ASP A 85 -13.77 -28.48 17.04
CA ASP A 85 -14.46 -29.49 17.88
C ASP A 85 -14.96 -30.68 17.05
N ARG A 86 -15.47 -30.47 15.82
CA ARG A 86 -15.89 -31.56 14.92
C ARG A 86 -14.71 -32.35 14.35
N ALA A 87 -13.60 -31.70 14.03
CA ALA A 87 -12.38 -32.39 13.60
C ALA A 87 -11.82 -33.26 14.73
N LYS A 88 -11.84 -32.77 15.97
CA LYS A 88 -11.56 -33.57 17.19
C LYS A 88 -12.53 -34.75 17.32
N ASP A 89 -13.83 -34.58 17.05
CA ASP A 89 -14.80 -35.67 17.07
C ASP A 89 -14.53 -36.72 15.97
N ILE A 90 -14.14 -36.30 14.75
CA ILE A 90 -13.68 -37.19 13.66
C ILE A 90 -12.41 -37.96 14.08
N ILE A 91 -11.45 -37.31 14.74
CA ILE A 91 -10.19 -37.93 15.16
C ILE A 91 -10.38 -38.98 16.27
N LYS A 92 -11.50 -38.99 17.02
CA LYS A 92 -11.77 -40.06 18.01
C LYS A 92 -11.75 -41.45 17.36
N TYR A 93 -12.25 -41.60 16.13
CA TYR A 93 -12.17 -42.86 15.38
C TYR A 93 -10.73 -43.32 15.12
N THR A 94 -9.79 -42.39 15.10
CA THR A 94 -8.34 -42.63 14.93
C THR A 94 -7.64 -42.99 16.25
N LEU A 95 -8.31 -42.81 17.40
CA LEU A 95 -7.78 -43.03 18.76
C LEU A 95 -8.42 -44.22 19.49
N LEU A 96 -9.56 -44.73 18.99
CA LEU A 96 -10.35 -45.78 19.64
C LEU A 96 -10.18 -47.17 18.97
N ASP A 97 -9.24 -47.32 18.04
CA ASP A 97 -9.03 -48.51 17.20
C ASP A 97 -10.34 -49.07 16.60
N GLU A 98 -11.18 -48.16 16.10
CA GLU A 98 -12.47 -48.47 15.50
C GLU A 98 -12.30 -49.32 14.23
N PRO A 99 -13.15 -50.34 14.01
CA PRO A 99 -12.89 -51.40 13.03
C PRO A 99 -12.97 -50.92 11.56
N THR A 100 -13.60 -49.77 11.30
CA THR A 100 -13.70 -49.16 9.97
C THR A 100 -12.78 -47.94 9.86
N PRO A 101 -11.75 -47.97 8.99
CA PRO A 101 -10.73 -46.93 8.96
C PRO A 101 -11.29 -45.60 8.40
N LEU A 102 -10.94 -44.50 9.07
CA LEU A 102 -11.07 -43.15 8.53
C LEU A 102 -9.99 -42.92 7.46
N VAL A 103 -10.41 -42.64 6.23
CA VAL A 103 -9.52 -42.49 5.08
C VAL A 103 -9.01 -41.04 4.92
N GLY A 104 -9.88 -40.07 5.17
CA GLY A 104 -9.62 -38.64 4.95
C GLY A 104 -10.84 -37.78 5.26
N VAL A 105 -10.70 -36.45 5.13
CA VAL A 105 -11.75 -35.47 5.43
C VAL A 105 -12.04 -34.57 4.23
N ILE A 106 -13.33 -34.42 3.92
CA ILE A 106 -13.84 -33.51 2.89
C ILE A 106 -14.34 -32.21 3.54
N GLY A 107 -13.84 -31.07 3.07
CA GLY A 107 -14.05 -29.73 3.64
C GLY A 107 -12.98 -29.33 4.66
N PRO A 108 -13.25 -28.32 5.53
CA PRO A 108 -14.38 -27.38 5.51
C PRO A 108 -14.47 -26.50 4.26
N PHE A 109 -15.52 -25.67 4.22
CA PHE A 109 -15.74 -24.67 3.16
C PHE A 109 -14.86 -23.42 3.31
N LYS A 110 -14.95 -22.71 4.45
CA LYS A 110 -14.32 -21.37 4.65
C LYS A 110 -12.84 -21.48 5.03
N SER A 111 -11.97 -20.68 4.41
CA SER A 111 -10.51 -20.71 4.60
C SER A 111 -10.05 -20.70 6.06
N ASP A 112 -10.51 -19.76 6.88
CA ASP A 112 -10.14 -19.68 8.32
C ASP A 112 -10.48 -20.98 9.08
N VAL A 113 -11.60 -21.60 8.72
CA VAL A 113 -12.13 -22.82 9.34
C VAL A 113 -11.32 -24.03 8.88
N SER A 114 -10.91 -24.06 7.61
CA SER A 114 -9.99 -25.08 7.09
C SER A 114 -8.59 -24.98 7.69
N ILE A 115 -8.08 -23.77 7.97
CA ILE A 115 -6.80 -23.58 8.69
C ILE A 115 -6.88 -24.17 10.11
N ALA A 116 -7.96 -23.88 10.85
CA ALA A 116 -8.17 -24.41 12.19
C ALA A 116 -8.25 -25.96 12.20
N VAL A 117 -8.88 -26.55 11.19
CA VAL A 117 -9.02 -28.02 11.04
C VAL A 117 -7.72 -28.67 10.54
N ALA A 118 -7.03 -28.08 9.56
CA ALA A 118 -5.81 -28.64 8.98
C ALA A 118 -4.68 -28.73 10.01
N ASN A 119 -4.54 -27.71 10.86
CA ASN A 119 -3.57 -27.71 11.96
C ASN A 119 -3.76 -28.90 12.92
N LEU A 120 -4.99 -29.40 13.08
CA LEU A 120 -5.30 -30.56 13.92
C LEU A 120 -5.15 -31.89 13.13
N LEU A 121 -5.72 -32.00 11.92
CA LEU A 121 -5.65 -33.21 11.10
C LEU A 121 -4.21 -33.61 10.72
N ARG A 122 -3.33 -32.62 10.52
CA ARG A 122 -1.90 -32.80 10.25
C ARG A 122 -1.19 -33.63 11.32
N VAL A 123 -1.54 -33.44 12.60
CA VAL A 123 -0.93 -34.18 13.73
C VAL A 123 -1.23 -35.69 13.67
N PHE A 124 -2.32 -36.07 13.00
CA PHE A 124 -2.75 -37.45 12.84
C PHE A 124 -2.48 -38.01 11.44
N GLU A 125 -1.74 -37.28 10.60
CA GLU A 125 -1.43 -37.61 9.20
C GLU A 125 -2.66 -37.79 8.29
N ILE A 126 -3.83 -37.27 8.68
CA ILE A 126 -5.08 -37.43 7.93
C ILE A 126 -5.09 -36.48 6.71
N PRO A 127 -5.36 -36.95 5.48
CA PRO A 127 -5.53 -36.08 4.32
C PRO A 127 -6.83 -35.28 4.39
N GLN A 128 -6.77 -34.02 3.96
CA GLN A 128 -7.92 -33.11 3.91
C GLN A 128 -8.07 -32.55 2.50
N ILE A 129 -9.28 -32.61 1.92
CA ILE A 129 -9.60 -32.00 0.62
C ILE A 129 -10.69 -30.94 0.82
N SER A 130 -10.33 -29.66 0.76
CA SER A 130 -11.33 -28.58 0.80
C SER A 130 -11.94 -28.30 -0.57
N TYR A 131 -13.26 -28.11 -0.58
CA TYR A 131 -14.06 -27.74 -1.75
C TYR A 131 -14.36 -26.24 -1.84
N GLY A 132 -13.71 -25.38 -1.04
CA GLY A 132 -14.01 -23.94 -1.07
C GLY A 132 -13.00 -23.00 -0.40
N SER A 133 -11.95 -23.51 0.25
CA SER A 133 -10.97 -22.68 0.95
C SER A 133 -9.86 -22.23 0.02
N SER A 134 -10.05 -21.08 -0.63
CA SER A 134 -9.14 -20.51 -1.64
C SER A 134 -7.98 -19.67 -1.07
N SER A 135 -7.88 -19.43 0.23
CA SER A 135 -6.82 -18.53 0.76
C SER A 135 -5.41 -19.04 0.45
N VAL A 136 -4.54 -18.13 0.02
CA VAL A 136 -3.15 -18.42 -0.39
C VAL A 136 -2.28 -19.03 0.71
N GLU A 137 -2.64 -18.85 1.99
CA GLU A 137 -1.92 -19.45 3.11
C GLU A 137 -1.94 -20.99 3.09
N LEU A 138 -2.98 -21.59 2.51
CA LEU A 138 -3.14 -23.05 2.41
C LEU A 138 -2.35 -23.68 1.24
N SER A 139 -1.65 -22.87 0.43
CA SER A 139 -0.68 -23.37 -0.55
C SER A 139 0.65 -23.77 0.09
N ASP A 140 0.99 -23.27 1.28
CA ASP A 140 2.19 -23.65 2.03
C ASP A 140 2.15 -25.14 2.43
N LYS A 141 3.10 -25.94 1.95
CA LYS A 141 3.19 -27.40 2.21
C LYS A 141 4.23 -27.79 3.26
N GLU A 142 4.95 -26.85 3.84
CA GLU A 142 5.68 -27.07 5.09
C GLU A 142 4.67 -27.06 6.24
N LEU A 143 3.80 -26.04 6.27
CA LEU A 143 2.71 -25.94 7.23
C LEU A 143 1.57 -26.92 6.90
N TYR A 144 1.04 -26.92 5.68
CA TYR A 144 -0.18 -27.68 5.33
C TYR A 144 0.09 -28.84 4.36
N ARG A 145 1.13 -29.63 4.64
CA ARG A 145 1.58 -30.82 3.87
C ARG A 145 0.48 -31.77 3.38
N ASN A 146 -0.61 -31.88 4.14
CA ASN A 146 -1.71 -32.84 3.93
C ASN A 146 -2.99 -32.20 3.36
N PHE A 147 -2.93 -30.92 2.99
CA PHE A 147 -4.09 -30.14 2.56
C PHE A 147 -4.15 -29.99 1.03
N PHE A 148 -5.19 -30.57 0.46
CA PHE A 148 -5.57 -30.46 -0.94
C PHE A 148 -6.79 -29.55 -1.11
N ARG A 149 -7.01 -29.04 -2.33
CA ARG A 149 -8.25 -28.35 -2.66
C ARG A 149 -8.70 -28.50 -4.10
N THR A 150 -10.02 -28.66 -4.29
CA THR A 150 -10.69 -28.69 -5.60
C THR A 150 -11.14 -27.30 -6.08
N VAL A 151 -10.57 -26.24 -5.48
CA VAL A 151 -10.71 -24.85 -5.92
C VAL A 151 -9.33 -24.19 -6.04
N PRO A 152 -9.14 -23.26 -7.00
CA PRO A 152 -7.89 -22.51 -7.13
C PRO A 152 -7.63 -21.50 -5.99
N PRO A 153 -6.36 -21.14 -5.74
CA PRO A 153 -5.99 -20.08 -4.81
C PRO A 153 -6.49 -18.68 -5.22
N ASP A 154 -6.72 -17.83 -4.20
CA ASP A 154 -7.08 -16.41 -4.31
C ASP A 154 -6.05 -15.58 -5.10
N SER A 155 -4.84 -16.10 -5.36
CA SER A 155 -3.84 -15.47 -6.23
C SER A 155 -4.31 -15.39 -7.69
N PHE A 156 -4.90 -16.46 -8.23
CA PHE A 156 -5.47 -16.46 -9.58
C PHE A 156 -6.71 -15.54 -9.63
N GLN A 157 -7.55 -15.54 -8.59
CA GLN A 157 -8.71 -14.64 -8.52
C GLN A 157 -8.30 -13.16 -8.44
N ALA A 158 -7.27 -12.83 -7.65
CA ALA A 158 -6.72 -11.49 -7.57
C ALA A 158 -6.19 -11.01 -8.94
N GLN A 159 -5.56 -11.90 -9.71
CA GLN A 159 -5.15 -11.63 -11.08
C GLN A 159 -6.35 -11.42 -12.01
N ALA A 160 -7.36 -12.31 -11.96
CA ALA A 160 -8.57 -12.20 -12.76
C ALA A 160 -9.35 -10.90 -12.50
N LEU A 161 -9.50 -10.49 -11.23
CA LEU A 161 -10.11 -9.21 -10.86
C LEU A 161 -9.32 -8.02 -11.43
N ALA A 162 -7.99 -8.01 -11.29
CA ALA A 162 -7.14 -6.94 -11.83
C ALA A 162 -7.13 -6.91 -13.37
N ASP A 163 -7.24 -8.06 -14.04
CA ASP A 163 -7.35 -8.15 -15.50
C ASP A 163 -8.71 -7.60 -15.99
N VAL A 164 -9.81 -7.87 -15.28
CA VAL A 164 -11.14 -7.27 -15.57
C VAL A 164 -11.09 -5.75 -15.42
N LEU A 165 -10.44 -5.22 -14.36
CA LEU A 165 -10.25 -3.77 -14.22
C LEU A 165 -9.42 -3.18 -15.38
N ARG A 166 -8.35 -3.87 -15.80
CA ARG A 166 -7.48 -3.41 -16.90
C ARG A 166 -8.21 -3.42 -18.24
N HIS A 167 -9.07 -4.42 -18.49
CA HIS A 167 -9.87 -4.54 -19.71
C HIS A 167 -10.79 -3.33 -19.92
N TYR A 168 -11.44 -2.83 -18.87
CA TYR A 168 -12.28 -1.62 -18.92
C TYR A 168 -11.54 -0.30 -18.68
N GLY A 169 -10.20 -0.31 -18.57
CA GLY A 169 -9.40 0.89 -18.31
C GLY A 169 -9.65 1.52 -16.93
N TRP A 170 -10.17 0.76 -15.97
CA TRP A 170 -10.47 1.23 -14.62
C TRP A 170 -9.19 1.34 -13.78
N THR A 171 -8.65 2.56 -13.70
CA THR A 171 -7.38 2.89 -13.03
C THR A 171 -7.54 3.37 -11.59
N TYR A 172 -8.78 3.66 -11.15
CA TYR A 172 -9.06 4.13 -9.80
C TYR A 172 -10.34 3.50 -9.24
N VAL A 173 -10.20 2.70 -8.18
CA VAL A 173 -11.29 1.88 -7.62
C VAL A 173 -11.35 1.93 -6.10
N HIS A 174 -12.53 1.72 -5.53
CA HIS A 174 -12.69 1.43 -4.10
C HIS A 174 -12.55 -0.08 -3.84
N THR A 175 -12.24 -0.44 -2.61
CA THR A 175 -12.04 -1.85 -2.21
C THR A 175 -12.64 -2.12 -0.84
N ILE A 176 -13.45 -3.18 -0.71
CA ILE A 176 -13.97 -3.65 0.59
C ILE A 176 -13.64 -5.13 0.78
N ASN A 177 -13.15 -5.49 1.96
CA ASN A 177 -12.83 -6.88 2.31
C ASN A 177 -13.53 -7.34 3.60
N SER A 178 -13.77 -8.66 3.70
CA SER A 178 -14.21 -9.29 4.94
C SER A 178 -13.06 -9.49 5.93
N HIS A 179 -13.41 -9.67 7.21
CA HIS A 179 -12.48 -10.22 8.20
C HIS A 179 -12.12 -11.68 7.89
N GLY A 180 -10.97 -12.14 8.38
CA GLY A 180 -10.42 -13.47 8.13
C GLY A 180 -9.32 -13.46 7.07
N ASN A 181 -8.86 -14.65 6.71
CA ASN A 181 -7.70 -14.86 5.84
C ASN A 181 -8.11 -15.06 4.38
N TYR A 182 -9.37 -15.39 4.09
CA TYR A 182 -9.95 -15.18 2.75
C TYR A 182 -9.95 -13.68 2.40
N GLY A 183 -10.75 -12.88 3.12
CA GLY A 183 -10.96 -11.47 2.77
C GLY A 183 -9.69 -10.62 2.81
N ARG A 184 -8.95 -10.62 3.93
CA ARG A 184 -7.75 -9.76 4.06
C ARG A 184 -6.57 -10.22 3.21
N LYS A 185 -6.24 -11.52 3.16
CA LYS A 185 -5.09 -11.98 2.36
C LYS A 185 -5.40 -11.91 0.87
N GLY A 186 -6.61 -12.30 0.44
CA GLY A 186 -7.07 -12.12 -0.94
C GLY A 186 -7.02 -10.67 -1.40
N MET A 187 -7.57 -9.74 -0.61
CA MET A 187 -7.50 -8.30 -0.92
C MET A 187 -6.06 -7.76 -0.93
N ASN A 188 -5.18 -8.21 -0.03
CA ASN A 188 -3.76 -7.82 -0.05
C ASN A 188 -3.03 -8.29 -1.31
N ILE A 189 -3.31 -9.51 -1.80
CA ILE A 189 -2.75 -9.99 -3.08
C ILE A 189 -3.33 -9.19 -4.25
N PHE A 190 -4.64 -8.90 -4.24
CA PHE A 190 -5.26 -8.01 -5.24
C PHE A 190 -4.61 -6.62 -5.25
N HIS A 191 -4.39 -5.99 -4.09
CA HIS A 191 -3.69 -4.69 -4.02
C HIS A 191 -2.28 -4.74 -4.62
N ARG A 192 -1.54 -5.85 -4.44
CA ARG A 192 -0.22 -6.04 -5.05
C ARG A 192 -0.31 -6.09 -6.57
N VAL A 193 -1.19 -6.93 -7.11
CA VAL A 193 -1.39 -7.09 -8.56
C VAL A 193 -1.96 -5.82 -9.21
N ALA A 194 -2.89 -5.13 -8.55
CA ALA A 194 -3.44 -3.85 -8.99
C ALA A 194 -2.34 -2.78 -9.13
N ARG A 195 -1.48 -2.63 -8.10
CA ARG A 195 -0.33 -1.69 -8.14
C ARG A 195 0.68 -2.02 -9.22
N GLN A 196 0.92 -3.30 -9.51
CA GLN A 196 1.75 -3.77 -10.63
C GLN A 196 1.07 -3.48 -11.98
N SER A 197 -0.26 -3.56 -12.05
CA SER A 197 -1.08 -3.27 -13.23
C SER A 197 -1.35 -1.78 -13.49
N GLY A 198 -0.79 -0.87 -12.68
CA GLY A 198 -1.02 0.58 -12.81
C GLY A 198 -2.35 1.08 -12.23
N ILE A 199 -3.05 0.26 -11.44
CA ILE A 199 -4.36 0.58 -10.84
C ILE A 199 -4.14 1.09 -9.41
N CYS A 200 -4.71 2.25 -9.08
CA CYS A 200 -4.68 2.86 -7.76
C CYS A 200 -5.99 2.63 -6.99
N THR A 201 -5.94 2.72 -5.66
CA THR A 201 -7.11 2.57 -4.77
C THR A 201 -7.52 3.91 -4.16
N ALA A 202 -8.84 4.15 -4.14
CA ALA A 202 -9.46 5.37 -3.64
C ALA A 202 -9.78 5.31 -2.14
N GLU A 203 -10.63 4.37 -1.74
CA GLU A 203 -11.02 4.10 -0.35
C GLU A 203 -10.86 2.60 -0.06
N VAL A 204 -10.40 2.24 1.14
CA VAL A 204 -10.04 0.86 1.51
C VAL A 204 -10.67 0.48 2.85
N GLU A 205 -11.77 -0.27 2.81
CA GLU A 205 -12.53 -0.65 4.01
C GLU A 205 -12.39 -2.15 4.34
N SER A 206 -11.92 -2.46 5.56
CA SER A 206 -11.96 -3.82 6.10
C SER A 206 -13.08 -3.96 7.13
N LEU A 207 -14.00 -4.89 6.91
CA LEU A 207 -15.06 -5.22 7.86
C LEU A 207 -14.51 -5.93 9.12
N PRO A 208 -15.15 -5.79 10.29
CA PRO A 208 -14.79 -6.51 11.53
C PRO A 208 -15.25 -7.99 11.49
N SER A 209 -14.87 -8.78 12.50
CA SER A 209 -15.20 -10.23 12.57
C SER A 209 -16.70 -10.51 12.66
N PHE A 210 -17.47 -9.64 13.30
CA PHE A 210 -18.94 -9.73 13.43
C PHE A 210 -19.55 -8.39 12.98
N PRO A 211 -19.70 -8.18 11.66
CA PRO A 211 -20.14 -6.90 11.09
C PRO A 211 -21.63 -6.64 11.37
N THR A 212 -21.92 -5.51 12.03
CA THR A 212 -23.28 -5.03 12.27
C THR A 212 -23.80 -4.22 11.07
N LYS A 213 -25.13 -4.02 11.03
CA LYS A 213 -25.78 -3.08 10.08
C LYS A 213 -25.11 -1.69 10.07
N ALA A 214 -24.71 -1.18 11.24
CA ALA A 214 -24.02 0.11 11.34
C ALA A 214 -22.63 0.10 10.69
N ASN A 215 -21.91 -1.02 10.70
CA ASN A 215 -20.60 -1.14 10.03
C ASN A 215 -20.74 -1.10 8.51
N TYR A 216 -21.67 -1.88 7.93
CA TYR A 216 -21.93 -1.86 6.49
C TYR A 216 -22.34 -0.46 6.00
N MET A 217 -23.28 0.20 6.70
CA MET A 217 -23.67 1.58 6.38
C MET A 217 -22.51 2.58 6.55
N SER A 218 -21.54 2.32 7.43
CA SER A 218 -20.37 3.17 7.57
C SER A 218 -19.42 3.06 6.37
N ALA A 219 -19.08 1.83 5.97
CA ALA A 219 -18.21 1.57 4.82
C ALA A 219 -18.79 2.14 3.53
N VAL A 220 -20.09 1.91 3.28
CA VAL A 220 -20.79 2.49 2.12
C VAL A 220 -20.84 4.02 2.19
N ARG A 221 -21.10 4.62 3.37
CA ARG A 221 -21.13 6.08 3.51
C ARG A 221 -19.76 6.75 3.34
N LYS A 222 -18.65 6.08 3.65
CA LYS A 222 -17.30 6.60 3.33
C LYS A 222 -17.10 6.67 1.82
N ILE A 223 -17.28 5.54 1.13
CA ILE A 223 -17.13 5.44 -0.32
C ILE A 223 -18.03 6.45 -1.04
N SER A 224 -19.32 6.51 -0.69
CA SER A 224 -20.28 7.47 -1.28
C SER A 224 -19.99 8.94 -0.97
N ARG A 225 -19.11 9.25 0.00
CA ARG A 225 -18.66 10.61 0.34
C ARG A 225 -17.29 10.95 -0.27
N HIS A 226 -16.64 10.04 -0.98
CA HIS A 226 -15.31 10.25 -1.54
C HIS A 226 -15.37 11.26 -2.70
N LYS A 227 -14.95 12.51 -2.45
CA LYS A 227 -15.04 13.61 -3.44
C LYS A 227 -13.87 13.71 -4.43
N THR A 228 -12.88 12.80 -4.37
CA THR A 228 -11.64 12.94 -5.14
C THR A 228 -11.68 12.09 -6.42
N GLY A 229 -11.87 12.73 -7.57
CA GLY A 229 -11.90 12.05 -8.86
C GLY A 229 -13.22 11.32 -9.13
N HIS A 230 -13.20 10.39 -10.09
CA HIS A 230 -14.39 9.70 -10.61
C HIS A 230 -14.28 8.18 -10.38
N ALA A 231 -14.07 7.76 -9.13
CA ALA A 231 -14.11 6.35 -8.76
C ALA A 231 -15.58 5.89 -8.59
N HIS A 232 -16.01 4.91 -9.39
CA HIS A 232 -17.37 4.34 -9.34
C HIS A 232 -17.36 2.82 -9.09
N VAL A 233 -16.23 2.16 -9.35
CA VAL A 233 -16.09 0.70 -9.19
C VAL A 233 -15.65 0.34 -7.76
N ILE A 234 -16.34 -0.64 -7.16
CA ILE A 234 -16.02 -1.21 -5.85
C ILE A 234 -15.65 -2.68 -6.01
N VAL A 235 -14.41 -3.04 -5.69
CA VAL A 235 -13.95 -4.44 -5.65
C VAL A 235 -14.27 -5.06 -4.30
N LEU A 236 -14.97 -6.19 -4.31
CA LEU A 236 -15.49 -6.87 -3.12
C LEU A 236 -14.79 -8.23 -2.90
N PHE A 237 -13.77 -8.24 -2.03
CA PHE A 237 -13.15 -9.48 -1.51
C PHE A 237 -13.84 -9.90 -0.19
N THR A 238 -15.16 -10.08 -0.29
CA THR A 238 -16.08 -10.27 0.83
C THR A 238 -16.75 -11.65 0.81
N THR A 239 -17.21 -12.11 1.96
CA THR A 239 -18.08 -13.30 2.05
C THR A 239 -19.48 -13.00 1.53
N GLN A 240 -20.24 -14.05 1.21
CA GLN A 240 -21.66 -14.01 0.82
C GLN A 240 -22.50 -13.10 1.74
N THR A 241 -22.44 -13.32 3.06
CA THR A 241 -23.22 -12.56 4.05
C THR A 241 -22.84 -11.08 4.09
N ASP A 242 -21.56 -10.79 3.90
CA ASP A 242 -21.02 -9.45 4.02
C ASP A 242 -21.32 -8.63 2.76
N SER A 243 -21.30 -9.29 1.60
CA SER A 243 -21.72 -8.72 0.31
C SER A 243 -23.20 -8.34 0.32
N ALA A 244 -24.07 -9.23 0.84
CA ALA A 244 -25.50 -8.95 1.02
C ALA A 244 -25.74 -7.78 2.00
N GLY A 245 -24.94 -7.72 3.08
CA GLY A 245 -24.98 -6.61 4.05
C GLY A 245 -24.60 -5.26 3.45
N LEU A 246 -23.61 -5.23 2.55
CA LEU A 246 -23.17 -4.03 1.83
C LEU A 246 -24.20 -3.55 0.80
N LEU A 247 -24.76 -4.45 -0.02
CA LEU A 247 -25.81 -4.11 -0.99
C LEU A 247 -27.06 -3.55 -0.30
N ARG A 248 -27.49 -4.17 0.80
CA ARG A 248 -28.58 -3.67 1.65
C ARG A 248 -28.27 -2.30 2.25
N ALA A 249 -27.06 -2.11 2.76
CA ALA A 249 -26.64 -0.82 3.29
C ALA A 249 -26.57 0.30 2.23
N ALA A 250 -26.27 -0.04 0.96
CA ALA A 250 -26.32 0.89 -0.16
C ALA A 250 -27.75 1.24 -0.59
N LYS A 251 -28.66 0.24 -0.67
CA LYS A 251 -30.09 0.46 -0.90
C LYS A 251 -30.70 1.38 0.16
N GLU A 252 -30.46 1.08 1.43
CA GLU A 252 -30.95 1.89 2.57
C GLU A 252 -30.30 3.28 2.67
N SER A 253 -29.09 3.46 2.14
CA SER A 253 -28.40 4.76 2.10
C SER A 253 -28.70 5.57 0.83
N GLY A 254 -29.55 5.06 -0.08
CA GLY A 254 -29.94 5.73 -1.32
C GLY A 254 -28.81 5.92 -2.34
N VAL A 255 -27.73 5.13 -2.26
CA VAL A 255 -26.55 5.33 -3.12
C VAL A 255 -26.78 4.71 -4.50
N GLN A 256 -26.49 5.49 -5.55
CA GLN A 256 -26.65 5.11 -6.96
C GLN A 256 -25.34 5.35 -7.73
N GLY A 257 -25.24 4.79 -8.94
CA GLY A 257 -24.10 5.02 -9.85
C GLY A 257 -22.81 4.25 -9.49
N LEU A 258 -22.83 3.42 -8.45
CA LEU A 258 -21.74 2.50 -8.13
C LEU A 258 -21.84 1.22 -8.97
N THR A 259 -20.69 0.60 -9.27
CA THR A 259 -20.61 -0.69 -9.95
C THR A 259 -19.77 -1.65 -9.13
N TRP A 260 -20.33 -2.80 -8.80
CA TRP A 260 -19.68 -3.77 -7.91
C TRP A 260 -18.94 -4.83 -8.73
N LEU A 261 -17.72 -5.16 -8.30
CA LEU A 261 -16.91 -6.26 -8.84
C LEU A 261 -16.67 -7.31 -7.75
N GLY A 262 -17.47 -8.37 -7.76
CA GLY A 262 -17.49 -9.42 -6.74
C GLY A 262 -16.45 -10.53 -6.93
N SER A 263 -15.80 -10.92 -5.84
CA SER A 263 -15.08 -12.20 -5.71
C SER A 263 -16.01 -13.43 -5.75
N SER A 264 -15.45 -14.65 -5.72
CA SER A 264 -16.22 -15.89 -5.67
C SER A 264 -17.06 -16.06 -4.39
N GLY A 265 -16.85 -15.21 -3.37
CA GLY A 265 -17.73 -15.09 -2.21
C GLY A 265 -19.14 -14.61 -2.55
N TRP A 266 -19.31 -13.94 -3.70
CA TRP A 266 -20.61 -13.60 -4.29
C TRP A 266 -20.93 -14.52 -5.48
N SER A 267 -20.04 -14.61 -6.48
CA SER A 267 -20.21 -15.49 -7.66
C SER A 267 -21.60 -15.31 -8.32
N ASN A 268 -22.42 -16.37 -8.37
CA ASN A 268 -23.73 -16.43 -9.04
C ASN A 268 -24.93 -16.47 -8.07
N ARG A 269 -24.72 -16.08 -6.81
CA ARG A 269 -25.65 -16.36 -5.69
C ARG A 269 -26.77 -15.33 -5.59
N ILE A 270 -28.02 -15.76 -5.70
CA ILE A 270 -29.18 -14.84 -5.69
C ILE A 270 -29.44 -14.30 -4.28
N ASP A 271 -29.19 -15.07 -3.22
CA ASP A 271 -29.32 -14.64 -1.81
C ASP A 271 -28.38 -13.47 -1.39
N VAL A 272 -27.40 -13.12 -2.22
CA VAL A 272 -26.61 -11.89 -2.06
C VAL A 272 -27.36 -10.68 -2.60
N THR A 273 -28.11 -10.87 -3.69
CA THR A 273 -28.86 -9.83 -4.42
C THR A 273 -30.31 -9.68 -3.97
N GLU A 274 -30.88 -10.66 -3.27
CA GLU A 274 -32.29 -10.73 -2.87
C GLU A 274 -32.75 -9.46 -2.12
N GLY A 275 -33.81 -8.82 -2.62
CA GLY A 275 -34.37 -7.55 -2.15
C GLY A 275 -33.54 -6.31 -2.50
N ASN A 276 -32.38 -6.48 -3.14
CA ASN A 276 -31.37 -5.46 -3.42
C ASN A 276 -30.97 -5.41 -4.91
N GLU A 277 -31.79 -6.01 -5.78
CA GLU A 277 -31.50 -6.32 -7.18
C GLU A 277 -31.19 -5.05 -7.99
N GLU A 278 -31.93 -3.97 -7.74
CA GLU A 278 -31.75 -2.65 -8.37
C GLU A 278 -30.36 -2.04 -8.11
N ILE A 279 -29.78 -2.31 -6.94
CA ILE A 279 -28.45 -1.85 -6.52
C ILE A 279 -27.34 -2.78 -7.01
N ALA A 280 -27.68 -4.06 -7.19
CA ALA A 280 -26.81 -5.06 -7.81
C ALA A 280 -26.82 -5.00 -9.36
N ASN A 281 -27.77 -4.29 -9.98
CA ASN A 281 -27.95 -4.24 -11.43
C ASN A 281 -26.68 -3.73 -12.14
N GLY A 282 -26.16 -4.51 -13.07
CA GLY A 282 -24.91 -4.24 -13.78
C GLY A 282 -23.62 -4.60 -13.03
N SER A 283 -23.71 -5.25 -11.86
CA SER A 283 -22.52 -5.79 -11.18
C SER A 283 -21.84 -6.86 -12.02
N LEU A 284 -20.52 -6.96 -11.89
CA LEU A 284 -19.73 -8.07 -12.39
C LEU A 284 -19.28 -8.96 -11.23
N THR A 285 -19.16 -10.27 -11.45
CA THR A 285 -18.53 -11.17 -10.46
C THR A 285 -17.58 -12.16 -11.16
N VAL A 286 -16.53 -12.56 -10.42
CA VAL A 286 -15.53 -13.54 -10.84
C VAL A 286 -15.75 -14.82 -10.02
N GLY A 287 -16.55 -15.73 -10.56
CA GLY A 287 -16.89 -17.03 -9.97
C GLY A 287 -15.95 -18.14 -10.41
N HIS A 288 -15.79 -19.21 -9.61
CA HIS A 288 -15.16 -20.44 -10.11
C HIS A 288 -15.91 -20.96 -11.34
N GLY A 289 -15.21 -21.54 -12.32
CA GLY A 289 -15.82 -21.94 -13.60
C GLY A 289 -17.12 -22.74 -13.44
N ASP A 290 -18.23 -22.18 -13.96
CA ASP A 290 -19.59 -22.73 -13.77
C ASP A 290 -19.74 -24.09 -14.44
N GLY A 291 -20.12 -25.10 -13.66
CA GLY A 291 -20.49 -26.42 -14.17
C GLY A 291 -21.76 -26.93 -13.47
N ILE A 292 -22.63 -27.57 -14.25
CA ILE A 292 -23.87 -28.18 -13.76
C ILE A 292 -23.62 -29.67 -13.54
N VAL A 293 -23.73 -30.12 -12.29
CA VAL A 293 -23.76 -31.55 -11.96
C VAL A 293 -25.16 -32.06 -12.29
N ASN A 294 -25.28 -32.80 -13.40
CA ASN A 294 -26.54 -33.42 -13.81
C ASN A 294 -27.04 -34.44 -12.77
N GLU A 295 -28.34 -34.73 -12.78
CA GLU A 295 -29.06 -35.60 -11.83
C GLU A 295 -29.10 -35.12 -10.36
N PHE A 296 -28.21 -34.20 -9.93
CA PHE A 296 -28.15 -33.74 -8.55
C PHE A 296 -29.47 -33.12 -8.04
N LEU A 297 -30.21 -32.41 -8.91
CA LEU A 297 -31.53 -31.85 -8.58
C LEU A 297 -32.55 -32.95 -8.22
N ASP A 298 -32.64 -33.99 -9.04
CA ASP A 298 -33.56 -35.10 -8.80
C ASP A 298 -33.15 -35.93 -7.58
N PHE A 299 -31.84 -36.07 -7.31
CA PHE A 299 -31.34 -36.65 -6.06
C PHE A 299 -31.73 -35.81 -4.83
N LEU A 300 -31.51 -34.49 -4.87
CA LEU A 300 -31.79 -33.56 -3.77
C LEU A 300 -33.28 -33.53 -3.39
N ILE A 301 -34.16 -33.53 -4.38
CA ILE A 301 -35.62 -33.53 -4.17
C ILE A 301 -36.10 -34.88 -3.61
N ASN A 302 -35.53 -35.99 -4.07
CA ASN A 302 -35.88 -37.34 -3.62
C ASN A 302 -35.05 -37.84 -2.42
N LEU A 303 -34.25 -36.98 -1.77
CA LEU A 303 -33.21 -37.38 -0.81
C LEU A 303 -33.73 -38.33 0.29
N ASN A 304 -34.88 -38.01 0.88
CA ASN A 304 -35.51 -38.81 1.94
C ASN A 304 -35.84 -40.24 1.46
N ASN A 305 -36.49 -40.37 0.30
CA ASN A 305 -36.82 -41.65 -0.32
C ASN A 305 -35.55 -42.42 -0.76
N THR A 306 -34.52 -41.67 -1.17
CA THR A 306 -33.27 -42.20 -1.76
C THR A 306 -32.32 -42.76 -0.69
N LEU A 307 -32.37 -42.22 0.53
CA LEU A 307 -31.59 -42.68 1.69
C LEU A 307 -32.38 -43.66 2.59
N GLY A 308 -33.72 -43.69 2.50
CA GLY A 308 -34.59 -44.54 3.32
C GLY A 308 -34.39 -46.07 3.20
N GLY A 309 -33.46 -46.53 2.35
CA GLY A 309 -33.04 -47.93 2.25
C GLY A 309 -31.73 -48.28 2.96
N THR A 310 -30.93 -47.30 3.43
CA THR A 310 -29.68 -47.59 4.15
C THR A 310 -29.93 -47.83 5.64
N THR A 311 -29.29 -48.85 6.20
CA THR A 311 -29.67 -49.45 7.48
C THR A 311 -29.26 -48.65 8.72
N SER A 312 -30.10 -47.69 9.13
CA SER A 312 -30.09 -47.17 10.52
C SER A 312 -31.44 -46.56 10.93
N PRO A 313 -32.35 -47.33 11.59
CA PRO A 313 -33.71 -46.90 12.00
C PRO A 313 -33.82 -45.80 13.08
N LYS A 314 -32.83 -44.91 13.18
CA LYS A 314 -32.82 -43.73 14.08
C LYS A 314 -32.37 -42.43 13.41
N ALA A 315 -31.89 -42.48 12.16
CA ALA A 315 -31.46 -41.30 11.41
C ALA A 315 -32.66 -40.50 10.86
N ASN A 316 -33.50 -39.98 11.76
CA ASN A 316 -34.47 -38.96 11.41
C ASN A 316 -33.67 -37.71 10.98
N ASN A 317 -33.54 -37.48 9.67
CA ASN A 317 -32.62 -36.49 9.10
C ASN A 317 -33.11 -35.07 9.41
N SER A 318 -32.78 -34.62 10.61
CA SER A 318 -33.26 -33.39 11.22
C SER A 318 -32.84 -32.15 10.42
N TRP A 319 -31.63 -32.16 9.83
CA TRP A 319 -31.20 -31.10 8.91
C TRP A 319 -32.03 -31.08 7.61
N PHE A 320 -32.39 -32.23 7.03
CA PHE A 320 -33.28 -32.23 5.85
C PHE A 320 -34.69 -31.75 6.22
N GLU A 321 -35.26 -32.20 7.34
CA GLU A 321 -36.53 -31.67 7.83
C GLU A 321 -36.48 -30.15 8.06
N GLU A 322 -35.41 -29.64 8.63
CA GLU A 322 -35.19 -28.22 8.93
C GLU A 322 -35.01 -27.40 7.65
N VAL A 323 -34.26 -27.89 6.66
CA VAL A 323 -34.17 -27.27 5.33
C VAL A 323 -35.54 -27.24 4.65
N VAL A 324 -36.31 -28.33 4.67
CA VAL A 324 -37.63 -28.33 4.01
C VAL A 324 -38.61 -27.39 4.72
N LYS A 325 -38.58 -27.30 6.06
CA LYS A 325 -39.36 -26.31 6.84
C LYS A 325 -38.94 -24.87 6.52
N SER A 326 -37.64 -24.62 6.37
CA SER A 326 -37.05 -23.32 6.01
C SER A 326 -37.44 -22.91 4.58
N VAL A 327 -37.22 -23.77 3.58
CA VAL A 327 -37.51 -23.50 2.16
C VAL A 327 -39.01 -23.35 1.89
N LEU A 328 -39.87 -24.07 2.61
CA LEU A 328 -41.33 -23.95 2.49
C LEU A 328 -41.94 -22.94 3.48
N ASN A 329 -41.12 -22.28 4.30
CA ASN A 329 -41.50 -21.32 5.34
C ASN A 329 -42.72 -21.78 6.19
N CYS A 330 -42.66 -23.01 6.72
CA CYS A 330 -43.76 -23.66 7.42
C CYS A 330 -43.34 -24.33 8.73
N GLU A 331 -44.28 -24.48 9.67
CA GLU A 331 -44.06 -25.15 10.95
C GLU A 331 -44.92 -26.40 11.16
N THR A 332 -44.46 -27.29 12.03
CA THR A 332 -45.24 -28.44 12.53
C THR A 332 -46.21 -28.01 13.65
N ARG A 333 -47.43 -28.56 13.64
CA ARG A 333 -48.62 -28.14 14.43
C ARG A 333 -48.52 -27.98 15.96
N ASN A 334 -47.37 -28.24 16.59
CA ASN A 334 -47.21 -28.23 18.05
C ASN A 334 -46.42 -27.04 18.61
N SER A 335 -45.96 -26.10 17.77
CA SER A 335 -45.36 -24.84 18.22
C SER A 335 -46.42 -23.83 18.66
N ALA A 336 -46.32 -23.32 19.90
CA ALA A 336 -47.25 -22.32 20.44
C ALA A 336 -46.90 -20.85 20.04
N ALA A 337 -46.40 -20.64 18.81
CA ALA A 337 -45.95 -19.34 18.31
C ALA A 337 -46.79 -18.90 17.09
N HIS A 338 -47.41 -17.72 17.17
CA HIS A 338 -48.33 -17.22 16.14
C HIS A 338 -47.60 -16.48 15.01
N SER A 339 -47.36 -17.14 13.87
CA SER A 339 -47.26 -16.48 12.55
C SER A 339 -47.24 -17.42 11.33
N LEU A 340 -46.62 -18.60 11.42
CA LEU A 340 -46.33 -19.43 10.24
C LEU A 340 -47.45 -20.41 9.88
N THR A 341 -47.52 -20.79 8.60
CA THR A 341 -48.53 -21.75 8.12
C THR A 341 -48.12 -23.18 8.48
N PRO A 342 -49.09 -24.06 8.79
CA PRO A 342 -48.79 -25.44 9.13
C PRO A 342 -48.34 -26.24 7.88
N CYS A 343 -47.21 -26.93 8.00
CA CYS A 343 -46.67 -27.80 6.96
C CYS A 343 -47.69 -28.89 6.53
N LYS A 344 -47.71 -29.21 5.23
CA LYS A 344 -48.44 -30.36 4.67
C LYS A 344 -47.72 -31.68 5.05
N SER A 345 -48.41 -32.82 4.98
CA SER A 345 -47.86 -34.12 5.42
C SER A 345 -46.74 -34.66 4.52
N ASN A 346 -46.76 -34.36 3.22
CA ASN A 346 -45.81 -34.87 2.24
C ASN A 346 -44.81 -33.77 1.87
N LEU A 347 -43.85 -33.54 2.76
CA LEU A 347 -42.82 -32.53 2.61
C LEU A 347 -41.74 -32.97 1.62
N SER A 348 -41.49 -32.15 0.59
CA SER A 348 -40.48 -32.34 -0.44
C SER A 348 -39.98 -30.97 -0.92
N LEU A 349 -38.76 -30.91 -1.45
CA LEU A 349 -38.20 -29.65 -1.99
C LEU A 349 -38.83 -29.31 -3.36
N PRO A 350 -39.05 -28.02 -3.66
CA PRO A 350 -39.61 -27.59 -4.93
C PRO A 350 -38.64 -27.84 -6.10
N ARG A 351 -39.16 -28.05 -7.32
CA ARG A 351 -38.34 -28.36 -8.51
C ARG A 351 -37.56 -27.16 -9.06
N ASP A 352 -37.97 -25.97 -8.68
CA ASP A 352 -37.39 -24.67 -9.00
C ASP A 352 -36.42 -24.15 -7.92
N ILE A 353 -36.02 -25.00 -6.96
CA ILE A 353 -34.98 -24.67 -5.97
C ILE A 353 -33.65 -24.30 -6.65
N GLU A 354 -33.04 -23.19 -6.22
CA GLU A 354 -31.73 -22.76 -6.72
C GLU A 354 -30.63 -23.75 -6.32
N LEU A 355 -29.77 -24.11 -7.27
CA LEU A 355 -28.67 -25.04 -7.05
C LEU A 355 -27.38 -24.32 -6.67
N ALA A 356 -26.71 -24.81 -5.64
CA ALA A 356 -25.34 -24.46 -5.31
C ALA A 356 -24.36 -24.96 -6.40
N PRO A 357 -23.16 -24.36 -6.53
CA PRO A 357 -22.10 -24.84 -7.43
C PRO A 357 -21.44 -26.11 -6.86
N VAL A 358 -22.18 -27.21 -6.77
CA VAL A 358 -21.80 -28.44 -6.07
C VAL A 358 -20.64 -29.23 -6.71
N ARG A 359 -20.26 -28.91 -7.96
CA ARG A 359 -19.14 -29.52 -8.71
C ARG A 359 -17.88 -29.70 -7.86
N VAL A 360 -17.50 -28.66 -7.11
CA VAL A 360 -16.29 -28.66 -6.27
C VAL A 360 -16.33 -29.69 -5.14
N VAL A 361 -17.51 -30.01 -4.59
CA VAL A 361 -17.68 -31.05 -3.56
C VAL A 361 -17.62 -32.43 -4.18
N VAL A 362 -18.37 -32.65 -5.26
CA VAL A 362 -18.40 -33.96 -5.95
C VAL A 362 -17.00 -34.31 -6.42
N ASN A 363 -16.28 -33.37 -7.05
CA ASN A 363 -14.88 -33.51 -7.42
C ASN A 363 -13.97 -33.88 -6.23
N ALA A 364 -14.21 -33.34 -5.03
CA ALA A 364 -13.40 -33.65 -3.85
C ALA A 364 -13.63 -35.09 -3.34
N VAL A 365 -14.87 -35.60 -3.43
CA VAL A 365 -15.18 -36.99 -3.09
C VAL A 365 -14.61 -37.94 -4.15
N TYR A 366 -14.74 -37.62 -5.44
CA TYR A 366 -14.14 -38.41 -6.53
C TYR A 366 -12.60 -38.44 -6.42
N ALA A 367 -11.94 -37.33 -6.11
CA ALA A 367 -10.49 -37.31 -5.88
C ALA A 367 -10.05 -38.29 -4.76
N MET A 368 -10.79 -38.33 -3.65
CA MET A 368 -10.52 -39.27 -2.55
C MET A 368 -10.81 -40.73 -2.93
N ALA A 369 -11.87 -40.97 -3.70
CA ALA A 369 -12.26 -42.31 -4.14
C ALA A 369 -11.32 -42.88 -5.20
N HIS A 370 -10.92 -42.10 -6.21
CA HIS A 370 -9.94 -42.53 -7.21
C HIS A 370 -8.57 -42.79 -6.58
N ALA A 371 -8.11 -41.98 -5.63
CA ALA A 371 -6.85 -42.25 -4.93
C ALA A 371 -6.91 -43.55 -4.09
N LEU A 372 -8.09 -43.90 -3.56
CA LEU A 372 -8.33 -45.15 -2.85
C LEU A 372 -8.39 -46.35 -3.82
N ASP A 373 -8.88 -46.14 -5.03
CA ASP A 373 -8.94 -47.14 -6.09
C ASP A 373 -7.55 -47.41 -6.70
N ASP A 374 -6.75 -46.36 -6.92
CA ASP A 374 -5.33 -46.47 -7.28
C ASP A 374 -4.57 -47.29 -6.21
N MET A 375 -4.84 -47.05 -4.93
CA MET A 375 -4.29 -47.86 -3.82
C MET A 375 -4.81 -49.30 -3.81
N GLN A 376 -6.07 -49.53 -4.18
CA GLN A 376 -6.66 -50.87 -4.28
C GLN A 376 -5.94 -51.66 -5.39
N ARG A 377 -5.78 -51.06 -6.57
CA ARG A 377 -5.14 -51.69 -7.74
C ARG A 377 -3.66 -51.98 -7.52
N ASP A 378 -2.92 -51.08 -6.87
CA ASP A 378 -1.48 -51.27 -6.56
C ASP A 378 -1.24 -52.33 -5.48
N LEU A 379 -2.02 -52.32 -4.39
CA LEU A 379 -1.79 -53.19 -3.23
C LEU A 379 -2.53 -54.53 -3.29
N CYS A 380 -3.58 -54.65 -4.10
CA CYS A 380 -4.49 -55.80 -4.16
C CYS A 380 -4.73 -56.34 -5.60
N PRO A 381 -3.75 -56.40 -6.53
CA PRO A 381 -3.98 -56.55 -7.98
C PRO A 381 -4.72 -57.82 -8.42
N GLU A 382 -4.71 -58.90 -7.62
CA GLU A 382 -5.38 -60.18 -7.93
C GLU A 382 -6.75 -60.36 -7.25
N GLN A 383 -7.24 -59.37 -6.50
CA GLN A 383 -8.52 -59.47 -5.78
C GLN A 383 -9.30 -58.14 -5.73
N THR A 384 -10.63 -58.24 -5.73
CA THR A 384 -11.50 -57.10 -5.38
C THR A 384 -11.58 -56.93 -3.85
N GLY A 385 -12.13 -55.79 -3.40
CA GLY A 385 -12.24 -55.48 -1.97
C GLY A 385 -10.91 -55.11 -1.29
N ILE A 386 -10.97 -54.90 0.03
CA ILE A 386 -9.82 -54.48 0.84
C ILE A 386 -8.95 -55.68 1.22
N CYS A 387 -7.79 -55.81 0.57
CA CYS A 387 -6.77 -56.80 0.93
C CYS A 387 -6.02 -56.42 2.23
N GLN A 388 -5.33 -57.39 2.85
CA GLN A 388 -4.62 -57.15 4.10
C GLN A 388 -3.47 -56.11 3.99
N PRO A 389 -2.65 -56.06 2.90
CA PRO A 389 -1.71 -54.97 2.66
C PRO A 389 -2.37 -53.57 2.65
N MET A 390 -3.49 -53.42 1.95
CA MET A 390 -4.27 -52.17 1.91
C MET A 390 -4.81 -51.80 3.30
N ARG A 391 -5.35 -52.77 4.06
CA ARG A 391 -5.80 -52.54 5.44
C ARG A 391 -4.69 -51.99 6.34
N GLU A 392 -3.46 -52.52 6.25
CA GLU A 392 -2.33 -52.01 7.03
C GLU A 392 -1.80 -50.65 6.53
N ARG A 393 -1.88 -50.36 5.22
CA ARG A 393 -1.53 -49.03 4.67
C ARG A 393 -2.57 -47.95 5.03
N LEU A 394 -3.85 -48.32 5.13
CA LEU A 394 -4.94 -47.47 5.62
C LEU A 394 -4.83 -47.17 7.12
N LYS A 395 -4.47 -48.15 7.97
CA LYS A 395 -4.13 -47.89 9.39
C LYS A 395 -2.99 -46.87 9.52
N LYS A 396 -1.98 -46.97 8.63
CA LYS A 396 -0.87 -46.01 8.49
C LYS A 396 -1.24 -44.75 7.69
N ARG A 397 -2.53 -44.53 7.38
CA ARG A 397 -3.13 -43.32 6.78
C ARG A 397 -2.48 -42.84 5.47
N SER A 398 -1.77 -43.74 4.80
CA SER A 398 -0.80 -43.35 3.76
C SER A 398 -1.41 -43.16 2.37
N LEU A 399 -2.64 -42.64 2.29
CA LEU A 399 -3.29 -42.28 1.03
C LEU A 399 -2.63 -41.06 0.36
N MET A 400 -1.87 -40.29 1.14
CA MET A 400 -1.14 -39.08 0.75
C MET A 400 -0.35 -39.21 -0.56
N ASP A 401 0.27 -40.36 -0.83
CA ASP A 401 1.14 -40.54 -1.99
C ASP A 401 0.33 -40.78 -3.29
N TYR A 402 -0.83 -41.43 -3.16
CA TYR A 402 -1.81 -41.59 -4.25
C TYR A 402 -2.51 -40.26 -4.53
N LEU A 403 -2.95 -39.52 -3.51
CA LEU A 403 -3.62 -38.21 -3.65
C LEU A 403 -2.76 -37.16 -4.37
N LYS A 404 -1.42 -37.23 -4.30
CA LYS A 404 -0.53 -36.34 -5.08
C LYS A 404 -0.53 -36.65 -6.58
N ASN A 405 -0.84 -37.89 -6.98
CA ASN A 405 -0.76 -38.35 -8.36
C ASN A 405 -2.10 -38.68 -9.02
N VAL A 406 -3.16 -38.82 -8.23
CA VAL A 406 -4.53 -39.18 -8.66
C VAL A 406 -4.99 -38.34 -9.84
N THR A 407 -5.67 -39.02 -10.78
CA THR A 407 -6.36 -38.41 -11.91
C THR A 407 -7.82 -38.87 -11.88
N PHE A 408 -8.77 -37.95 -11.91
CA PHE A 408 -10.19 -38.23 -11.69
C PHE A 408 -11.08 -37.36 -12.62
N PRO A 409 -12.32 -37.78 -12.95
CA PRO A 409 -13.18 -37.00 -13.83
C PRO A 409 -13.73 -35.75 -13.13
N ASP A 410 -13.92 -34.67 -13.89
CA ASP A 410 -14.76 -33.56 -13.45
C ASP A 410 -16.26 -33.94 -13.50
N SER A 411 -17.02 -33.51 -12.49
CA SER A 411 -18.45 -33.87 -12.34
C SER A 411 -19.42 -33.02 -13.18
N SER A 412 -18.96 -32.15 -14.06
CA SER A 412 -19.79 -31.32 -14.95
C SER A 412 -19.23 -31.15 -16.36
N PHE A 413 -17.91 -31.19 -16.52
CA PHE A 413 -17.19 -31.08 -17.78
C PHE A 413 -16.62 -32.44 -18.17
N ASN A 414 -16.60 -32.77 -19.46
CA ASN A 414 -15.99 -34.01 -19.95
C ASN A 414 -14.45 -33.87 -20.03
N MET A 415 -13.79 -33.76 -18.87
CA MET A 415 -12.35 -33.64 -18.71
C MET A 415 -11.86 -34.40 -17.46
N SER A 416 -10.59 -34.78 -17.46
CA SER A 416 -9.91 -35.28 -16.27
C SER A 416 -9.22 -34.14 -15.53
N LEU A 417 -9.24 -34.21 -14.20
CA LEU A 417 -8.56 -33.31 -13.27
C LEU A 417 -7.41 -34.06 -12.57
N LYS A 418 -6.38 -33.30 -12.20
CA LYS A 418 -5.28 -33.70 -11.33
C LYS A 418 -4.87 -32.48 -10.49
N PHE A 419 -4.36 -32.71 -9.28
CA PHE A 419 -3.76 -31.65 -8.46
C PHE A 419 -2.37 -31.26 -8.98
N ASN A 420 -2.05 -29.97 -8.95
CA ASN A 420 -0.71 -29.47 -9.30
C ASN A 420 0.31 -29.72 -8.16
N GLU A 421 1.55 -29.22 -8.32
CA GLU A 421 2.65 -29.33 -7.33
C GLU A 421 2.24 -28.85 -5.92
N ASN A 422 1.36 -27.84 -5.85
CA ASN A 422 0.81 -27.26 -4.62
C ASN A 422 -0.49 -27.94 -4.14
N GLN A 423 -0.76 -29.18 -4.57
CA GLN A 423 -1.93 -29.98 -4.14
C GLN A 423 -3.29 -29.30 -4.41
N GLU A 424 -3.35 -28.42 -5.41
CA GLU A 424 -4.50 -27.56 -5.70
C GLU A 424 -4.89 -27.58 -7.18
N MET A 425 -6.02 -26.94 -7.49
CA MET A 425 -6.49 -26.74 -8.87
C MET A 425 -5.94 -25.44 -9.44
N ASP A 426 -5.68 -25.42 -10.74
CA ASP A 426 -5.28 -24.19 -11.44
C ASP A 426 -6.47 -23.27 -11.77
N GLY A 427 -6.19 -22.00 -12.02
CA GLY A 427 -7.20 -20.94 -12.11
C GLY A 427 -8.07 -21.00 -13.37
N ILE A 428 -9.34 -21.44 -13.22
CA ILE A 428 -10.40 -21.29 -14.23
C ILE A 428 -11.61 -20.61 -13.58
N TYR A 429 -11.95 -19.42 -14.07
CA TYR A 429 -13.06 -18.60 -13.56
C TYR A 429 -14.04 -18.20 -14.68
N SER A 430 -15.30 -18.07 -14.31
CA SER A 430 -16.33 -17.39 -15.11
C SER A 430 -16.40 -15.91 -14.74
N VAL A 431 -16.61 -15.05 -15.72
CA VAL A 431 -17.05 -13.67 -15.50
C VAL A 431 -18.55 -13.61 -15.74
N LEU A 432 -19.28 -13.14 -14.74
CA LEU A 432 -20.74 -13.05 -14.73
C LEU A 432 -21.17 -11.58 -14.63
N ASN A 433 -22.30 -11.23 -15.24
CA ASN A 433 -22.99 -9.95 -15.07
C ASN A 433 -24.37 -10.19 -14.45
N PHE A 434 -24.77 -9.41 -13.45
CA PHE A 434 -26.11 -9.48 -12.86
C PHE A 434 -27.02 -8.45 -13.52
N GLN A 435 -28.08 -8.91 -14.20
CA GLN A 435 -28.92 -8.04 -15.02
C GLN A 435 -30.38 -8.44 -15.00
N GLN A 436 -31.26 -7.47 -15.24
CA GLN A 436 -32.68 -7.73 -15.49
C GLN A 436 -32.89 -8.20 -16.94
N ARG A 437 -33.84 -9.12 -17.11
CA ARG A 437 -34.29 -9.65 -18.40
C ARG A 437 -35.53 -8.90 -18.90
N ARG A 438 -35.87 -9.09 -20.18
CA ARG A 438 -37.05 -8.47 -20.83
C ARG A 438 -38.40 -8.92 -20.25
N ASP A 439 -38.41 -10.02 -19.51
CA ASP A 439 -39.55 -10.55 -18.76
C ASP A 439 -39.65 -9.98 -17.32
N GLY A 440 -38.74 -9.08 -16.93
CA GLY A 440 -38.64 -8.49 -15.61
C GLY A 440 -37.86 -9.34 -14.59
N SER A 441 -37.49 -10.58 -14.92
CA SER A 441 -36.73 -11.46 -14.02
C SER A 441 -35.26 -11.03 -13.90
N TRP A 442 -34.67 -11.30 -12.75
CA TRP A 442 -33.26 -11.02 -12.46
C TRP A 442 -32.43 -12.28 -12.63
N LYS A 443 -31.25 -12.17 -13.28
CA LYS A 443 -30.35 -13.31 -13.43
C LYS A 443 -28.89 -12.91 -13.59
N PHE A 444 -27.99 -13.75 -13.09
CA PHE A 444 -26.61 -13.81 -13.55
C PHE A 444 -26.54 -14.39 -14.97
N VAL A 445 -25.84 -13.70 -15.86
CA VAL A 445 -25.50 -14.15 -17.22
C VAL A 445 -23.99 -14.28 -17.29
N ARG A 446 -23.49 -15.35 -17.91
CA ARG A 446 -22.06 -15.54 -18.14
C ARG A 446 -21.63 -14.74 -19.35
N VAL A 447 -20.81 -13.72 -19.11
CA VAL A 447 -20.34 -12.75 -20.12
C VAL A 447 -18.87 -12.98 -20.49
N GLY A 448 -18.12 -13.76 -19.71
CA GLY A 448 -16.72 -14.04 -20.01
C GLY A 448 -16.13 -15.24 -19.26
N ALA A 449 -14.83 -15.42 -19.48
CA ALA A 449 -14.00 -16.45 -18.88
C ALA A 449 -12.60 -15.89 -18.59
N TRP A 450 -11.98 -16.35 -17.51
CA TRP A 450 -10.56 -16.14 -17.23
C TRP A 450 -9.89 -17.50 -17.04
N ASN A 451 -8.85 -17.77 -17.82
CA ASN A 451 -8.06 -18.99 -17.74
C ASN A 451 -6.61 -18.65 -17.36
N TYR A 452 -6.02 -19.43 -16.46
CA TYR A 452 -4.58 -19.32 -16.17
C TYR A 452 -3.73 -19.69 -17.39
N LEU A 453 -2.57 -19.06 -17.50
CA LEU A 453 -1.47 -19.42 -18.39
C LEU A 453 -0.16 -19.38 -17.60
N VAL A 454 0.61 -20.47 -17.66
CA VAL A 454 1.94 -20.55 -17.05
C VAL A 454 2.98 -20.10 -18.08
N ASN A 455 3.62 -18.97 -17.82
CA ASN A 455 4.78 -18.52 -18.59
C ASN A 455 6.05 -19.28 -18.16
N SER A 456 7.07 -19.28 -19.02
CA SER A 456 8.38 -19.92 -18.75
C SER A 456 9.10 -19.42 -17.49
N THR A 457 8.68 -18.28 -16.94
CA THR A 457 9.19 -17.64 -15.71
C THR A 457 8.42 -18.05 -14.44
N LYS A 458 7.46 -18.98 -14.52
CA LYS A 458 6.45 -19.30 -13.48
C LYS A 458 5.54 -18.12 -13.07
N ASP A 459 5.60 -16.96 -13.75
CA ASP A 459 4.65 -15.86 -13.56
C ASP A 459 3.22 -16.29 -13.90
N ILE A 460 2.27 -16.04 -12.99
CA ILE A 460 0.84 -16.20 -13.26
C ILE A 460 0.41 -15.12 -14.24
N LYS A 461 0.03 -15.52 -15.45
CA LYS A 461 -0.73 -14.67 -16.38
C LYS A 461 -2.11 -15.27 -16.64
N GLY A 462 -3.02 -14.41 -17.08
CA GLY A 462 -4.39 -14.77 -17.41
C GLY A 462 -4.70 -14.51 -18.87
N GLU A 463 -5.44 -15.42 -19.50
CA GLU A 463 -6.24 -15.08 -20.67
C GLU A 463 -7.66 -14.72 -20.22
N LEU A 464 -7.96 -13.42 -20.23
CA LEU A 464 -9.32 -12.90 -20.05
C LEU A 464 -10.02 -12.78 -21.41
N ARG A 465 -11.19 -13.38 -21.54
CA ARG A 465 -12.09 -13.20 -22.69
C ARG A 465 -13.48 -12.76 -22.17
N ILE A 466 -13.96 -11.61 -22.62
CA ILE A 466 -15.30 -11.09 -22.30
C ILE A 466 -16.01 -10.75 -23.62
N ASP A 467 -17.32 -10.97 -23.67
CA ASP A 467 -18.22 -10.49 -24.71
C ASP A 467 -19.04 -9.31 -24.17
N ASP A 468 -18.58 -8.09 -24.49
CA ASP A 468 -19.24 -6.85 -24.06
C ASP A 468 -20.67 -6.70 -24.58
N ALA A 469 -21.05 -7.40 -25.65
CA ALA A 469 -22.40 -7.33 -26.20
C ALA A 469 -23.45 -8.06 -25.32
N LEU A 470 -23.01 -8.86 -24.35
CA LEU A 470 -23.88 -9.54 -23.38
C LEU A 470 -24.09 -8.74 -22.09
N ILE A 471 -23.24 -7.75 -21.81
CA ILE A 471 -23.23 -7.02 -20.53
C ILE A 471 -24.32 -5.93 -20.50
N SER A 472 -25.03 -5.86 -19.38
CA SER A 472 -25.80 -4.70 -18.98
C SER A 472 -25.04 -3.90 -17.92
N TRP A 473 -24.98 -2.57 -18.08
CA TRP A 473 -24.50 -1.63 -17.05
C TRP A 473 -25.67 -0.98 -16.30
N GLY A 474 -26.72 -1.76 -16.07
CA GLY A 474 -27.94 -1.31 -15.41
C GLY A 474 -28.84 -0.46 -16.32
N ASN A 475 -29.37 0.64 -15.79
CA ASN A 475 -30.64 1.19 -16.27
C ASN A 475 -30.58 1.96 -17.60
N ALA A 476 -29.42 2.45 -18.08
CA ALA A 476 -29.39 3.32 -19.27
C ALA A 476 -28.04 3.44 -20.04
N VAL A 477 -27.00 2.64 -19.74
CA VAL A 477 -25.65 2.90 -20.29
C VAL A 477 -25.16 1.75 -21.18
N THR A 478 -24.88 2.04 -22.46
CA THR A 478 -24.32 1.11 -23.45
C THR A 478 -22.78 1.07 -23.45
N ARG A 479 -22.16 1.51 -22.37
CA ARG A 479 -20.71 1.64 -22.16
C ARG A 479 -20.39 1.38 -20.68
N PRO A 480 -19.18 0.89 -20.35
CA PRO A 480 -18.76 0.77 -18.97
C PRO A 480 -18.79 2.14 -18.25
N PRO A 481 -19.04 2.16 -16.93
CA PRO A 481 -18.82 3.35 -16.09
C PRO A 481 -17.36 3.81 -16.17
N TYR A 482 -17.12 5.09 -15.93
CA TYR A 482 -15.76 5.63 -15.79
C TYR A 482 -15.24 5.38 -14.37
N SER A 483 -14.01 4.88 -14.21
CA SER A 483 -13.39 4.71 -12.89
C SER A 483 -11.91 5.11 -12.91
N TYR A 484 -11.66 6.42 -12.82
CA TYR A 484 -10.33 7.05 -12.88
C TYR A 484 -10.24 8.27 -11.95
N CYS A 485 -9.01 8.67 -11.56
CA CYS A 485 -8.81 9.76 -10.59
C CYS A 485 -8.67 11.16 -11.20
N SER A 486 -8.21 11.26 -12.45
CA SER A 486 -7.97 12.53 -13.16
C SER A 486 -8.02 12.31 -14.67
N ASP A 487 -8.63 13.24 -15.41
CA ASP A 487 -8.77 13.15 -16.86
C ASP A 487 -7.43 13.28 -17.60
N SER A 488 -7.38 12.77 -18.84
CA SER A 488 -6.23 13.00 -19.74
C SER A 488 -6.08 14.49 -20.04
N CYS A 489 -4.93 15.08 -19.69
CA CYS A 489 -4.65 16.48 -19.95
C CYS A 489 -4.61 16.78 -21.46
N THR A 490 -5.01 18.00 -21.83
CA THR A 490 -4.99 18.42 -23.25
C THR A 490 -3.56 18.62 -23.75
N LEU A 491 -3.36 18.61 -25.08
CA LEU A 491 -2.05 18.86 -25.72
C LEU A 491 -1.44 20.26 -25.44
N LYS A 492 -2.13 21.12 -24.67
CA LYS A 492 -1.64 22.44 -24.22
C LYS A 492 -1.36 22.49 -22.71
N GLN A 493 -1.32 21.34 -22.04
CA GLN A 493 -1.11 21.21 -20.59
C GLN A 493 -0.14 20.06 -20.29
N ILE A 494 0.63 20.20 -19.22
CA ILE A 494 1.44 19.13 -18.63
C ILE A 494 0.68 18.42 -17.49
N THR A 495 1.01 17.15 -17.25
CA THR A 495 0.54 16.43 -16.06
C THR A 495 1.47 16.72 -14.87
N LYS A 496 0.93 17.25 -13.77
CA LYS A 496 1.64 17.36 -12.49
C LYS A 496 1.04 16.36 -11.49
N PRO A 497 1.75 15.28 -11.10
CA PRO A 497 1.24 14.29 -10.15
C PRO A 497 0.77 14.90 -8.83
N LYS A 498 -0.32 14.37 -8.28
CA LYS A 498 -0.81 14.70 -6.93
C LYS A 498 0.00 13.91 -5.89
N ALA A 499 0.13 14.46 -4.67
CA ALA A 499 0.88 13.81 -3.60
C ALA A 499 0.27 12.45 -3.18
N LEU A 500 -1.06 12.34 -3.21
CA LEU A 500 -1.79 11.08 -3.05
C LEU A 500 -1.97 10.41 -4.42
N ASN A 501 -1.67 9.10 -4.50
CA ASN A 501 -1.81 8.27 -5.71
C ASN A 501 -1.17 8.87 -7.00
N PRO A 502 0.11 9.32 -6.98
CA PRO A 502 0.75 10.05 -8.09
C PRO A 502 0.80 9.32 -9.44
N LYS A 503 0.62 7.98 -9.47
CA LYS A 503 0.55 7.20 -10.71
C LYS A 503 -0.77 7.36 -11.47
N CYS A 504 -1.87 7.66 -10.78
CA CYS A 504 -3.22 7.71 -11.36
C CYS A 504 -3.91 9.08 -11.18
N CYS A 505 -3.41 9.90 -10.26
CA CYS A 505 -3.97 11.18 -9.86
C CYS A 505 -3.00 12.32 -10.20
N TRP A 506 -3.44 13.29 -11.02
CA TRP A 506 -2.63 14.44 -11.45
C TRP A 506 -3.48 15.71 -11.58
N ASN A 507 -2.82 16.86 -11.71
CA ASN A 507 -3.40 18.14 -12.13
C ASN A 507 -2.92 18.45 -13.56
N CYS A 508 -3.81 18.97 -14.39
CA CYS A 508 -3.45 19.50 -15.71
C CYS A 508 -3.07 20.97 -15.59
N ILE A 509 -1.83 21.32 -15.94
CA ILE A 509 -1.29 22.68 -15.76
C ILE A 509 -0.81 23.22 -17.11
N SER A 510 -1.22 24.44 -17.45
CA SER A 510 -0.72 25.15 -18.64
C SER A 510 0.63 25.79 -18.32
N CYS A 511 1.56 25.78 -19.29
CA CYS A 511 2.85 26.47 -19.18
C CYS A 511 2.71 28.00 -19.36
N GLU A 512 3.77 28.75 -19.03
CA GLU A 512 3.80 30.20 -19.22
C GLU A 512 3.88 30.62 -20.71
N VAL A 513 3.61 31.90 -20.99
CA VAL A 513 3.39 32.43 -22.35
C VAL A 513 4.66 32.37 -23.23
N ASN A 514 5.83 32.23 -22.62
CA ASN A 514 7.15 32.08 -23.24
C ASN A 514 7.65 30.63 -23.27
N GLU A 515 6.85 29.65 -22.84
CA GLU A 515 7.26 28.24 -22.70
C GLU A 515 6.57 27.31 -23.70
N ALA A 516 7.33 26.31 -24.16
CA ALA A 516 6.80 25.17 -24.90
C ALA A 516 6.79 23.91 -24.02
N ILE A 517 5.81 23.04 -24.25
CA ILE A 517 5.71 21.71 -23.66
C ILE A 517 6.67 20.80 -24.42
N ILE A 518 7.68 20.29 -23.72
CA ILE A 518 8.65 19.33 -24.23
C ILE A 518 8.73 18.19 -23.21
N ASN A 519 8.51 16.95 -23.67
CA ASN A 519 8.53 15.74 -22.82
C ASN A 519 7.67 15.86 -21.53
N ASN A 520 6.46 16.43 -21.65
CA ASN A 520 5.54 16.69 -20.52
C ASN A 520 6.13 17.63 -19.43
N THR A 521 7.10 18.49 -19.80
CA THR A 521 7.62 19.57 -18.96
C THR A 521 7.51 20.90 -19.68
N CYS A 522 7.31 21.98 -18.94
CA CYS A 522 7.38 23.34 -19.47
C CYS A 522 8.85 23.74 -19.63
N LYS A 523 9.22 24.26 -20.80
CA LYS A 523 10.56 24.80 -21.07
C LYS A 523 10.46 26.15 -21.78
N ALA A 524 11.08 27.18 -21.20
CA ALA A 524 11.22 28.48 -21.83
C ALA A 524 11.88 28.40 -23.22
N CYS A 525 11.36 29.18 -24.16
CA CYS A 525 11.96 29.39 -25.47
C CYS A 525 13.16 30.34 -25.41
N ASP A 526 14.15 30.11 -26.27
CA ASP A 526 15.35 30.94 -26.35
C ASP A 526 15.03 32.39 -26.79
N LEU A 527 15.93 33.32 -26.46
CA LEU A 527 15.77 34.74 -26.82
C LEU A 527 15.60 34.93 -28.34
N GLY A 528 14.53 35.61 -28.73
CA GLY A 528 14.13 35.76 -30.14
C GLY A 528 13.14 34.71 -30.63
N TYR A 529 12.66 33.81 -29.77
CA TYR A 529 11.64 32.80 -30.06
C TYR A 529 10.43 32.94 -29.12
N LYS A 530 9.29 32.36 -29.52
CA LYS A 530 8.06 32.21 -28.73
C LYS A 530 7.48 30.80 -28.94
N PRO A 531 6.67 30.24 -28.03
CA PRO A 531 5.96 29.00 -28.33
C PRO A 531 4.95 29.17 -29.48
N ASP A 532 4.67 28.08 -30.20
CA ASP A 532 3.67 28.06 -31.27
C ASP A 532 2.23 27.93 -30.73
N SER A 533 1.23 28.01 -31.62
CA SER A 533 -0.19 27.99 -31.23
C SER A 533 -0.64 26.68 -30.58
N SER A 534 0.15 25.61 -30.71
CA SER A 534 -0.01 24.31 -30.02
C SER A 534 0.71 24.25 -28.67
N LEU A 535 1.59 25.20 -28.35
CA LEU A 535 2.55 25.15 -27.24
C LEU A 535 3.48 23.92 -27.27
N GLN A 536 3.76 23.35 -28.46
CA GLN A 536 4.55 22.10 -28.58
C GLN A 536 6.00 22.32 -29.06
N ARG A 537 6.32 23.54 -29.51
CA ARG A 537 7.68 23.92 -29.95
C ARG A 537 7.85 25.44 -29.94
N CYS A 538 9.10 25.87 -29.94
CA CYS A 538 9.49 27.28 -30.11
C CYS A 538 9.61 27.64 -31.59
N VAL A 539 9.04 28.78 -31.98
CA VAL A 539 9.11 29.39 -33.32
C VAL A 539 9.72 30.78 -33.22
N LYS A 540 10.52 31.16 -34.22
CA LYS A 540 11.26 32.43 -34.22
C LYS A 540 10.28 33.62 -34.29
N LEU A 541 10.59 34.70 -33.59
CA LEU A 541 9.89 35.97 -33.72
C LEU A 541 10.17 36.60 -35.09
N GLU A 542 9.13 37.10 -35.73
CA GLU A 542 9.23 37.85 -36.98
C GLU A 542 9.79 39.25 -36.70
N LEU A 543 10.75 39.68 -37.51
CA LEU A 543 11.42 40.97 -37.35
C LEU A 543 10.60 42.10 -37.97
N SER A 544 9.82 42.81 -37.16
CA SER A 544 9.24 44.09 -37.56
C SER A 544 10.33 45.16 -37.65
N HIS A 545 10.60 45.63 -38.86
CA HIS A 545 11.39 46.82 -39.13
C HIS A 545 10.47 48.04 -39.20
N LEU A 546 10.91 49.19 -38.71
CA LEU A 546 10.24 50.46 -38.98
C LEU A 546 10.30 50.73 -40.48
N GLN A 547 9.15 50.99 -41.08
CA GLN A 547 9.05 51.43 -42.47
C GLN A 547 9.08 52.96 -42.53
N TRP A 548 9.50 53.51 -43.66
CA TRP A 548 9.55 54.98 -43.86
C TRP A 548 8.16 55.63 -43.72
N ASN A 549 7.10 54.84 -43.94
CA ASN A 549 5.71 55.25 -43.84
C ASN A 549 5.14 55.17 -42.41
N ASP A 550 5.89 54.64 -41.43
CA ASP A 550 5.42 54.60 -40.04
C ASP A 550 5.36 56.02 -39.45
N PRO A 551 4.31 56.38 -38.68
CA PRO A 551 4.17 57.72 -38.10
C PRO A 551 5.34 58.18 -37.21
N ILE A 552 6.13 57.24 -36.69
CA ILE A 552 7.34 57.54 -35.90
C ILE A 552 8.49 57.94 -36.83
N SER A 553 8.66 57.24 -37.95
CA SER A 553 9.64 57.54 -39.00
C SER A 553 9.40 58.92 -39.61
N THR A 554 8.14 59.24 -39.93
CA THR A 554 7.77 60.55 -40.48
C THR A 554 8.01 61.66 -39.46
N SER A 555 7.49 61.55 -38.24
CA SER A 555 7.71 62.57 -37.20
C SER A 555 9.19 62.77 -36.83
N LEU A 556 10.01 61.72 -36.83
CA LEU A 556 11.45 61.87 -36.62
C LEU A 556 12.14 62.59 -37.79
N SER A 557 11.75 62.32 -39.03
CA SER A 557 12.28 63.03 -40.21
C SER A 557 11.89 64.51 -40.22
N GLU A 558 10.65 64.83 -39.81
CA GLU A 558 10.16 66.21 -39.65
C GLU A 558 10.91 66.94 -38.53
N CYS A 559 11.10 66.32 -37.36
CA CYS A 559 11.88 66.89 -36.26
C CYS A 559 13.36 67.10 -36.63
N PHE A 560 13.97 66.19 -37.39
CA PHE A 560 15.36 66.34 -37.85
C PHE A 560 15.47 67.46 -38.89
N GLY A 561 14.52 67.56 -39.83
CA GLY A 561 14.40 68.69 -40.75
C GLY A 561 14.28 70.04 -40.03
N ALA A 562 13.44 70.12 -38.99
CA ALA A 562 13.29 71.31 -38.16
C ALA A 562 14.58 71.71 -37.41
N LEU A 563 15.34 70.73 -36.89
CA LEU A 563 16.63 70.97 -36.24
C LEU A 563 17.72 71.43 -37.21
N VAL A 564 17.74 70.89 -38.43
CA VAL A 564 18.66 71.33 -39.50
C VAL A 564 18.32 72.74 -39.97
N ALA A 565 17.03 73.09 -40.05
CA ALA A 565 16.53 74.41 -40.48
C ALA A 565 16.84 75.58 -39.52
N LEU A 566 17.39 75.33 -38.33
CA LEU A 566 17.79 76.40 -37.41
C LEU A 566 19.08 77.10 -37.88
N ASN A 567 18.93 78.34 -38.35
CA ASN A 567 20.02 79.20 -38.82
C ASN A 567 21.15 79.40 -37.77
N SER A 568 22.34 79.73 -38.27
CA SER A 568 23.61 79.88 -37.53
C SER A 568 23.50 80.69 -36.23
N ASP A 569 22.72 81.77 -36.26
CA ASP A 569 22.74 82.75 -35.17
C ASP A 569 21.80 82.38 -34.01
N MET A 570 20.78 81.55 -34.25
CA MET A 570 20.05 80.90 -33.14
C MET A 570 20.93 79.93 -32.35
N LYS A 571 21.84 79.21 -33.04
CA LYS A 571 22.79 78.29 -32.40
C LYS A 571 23.78 79.04 -31.49
N ARG A 572 24.15 80.29 -31.85
CA ARG A 572 24.97 81.18 -31.02
C ARG A 572 24.23 81.69 -29.78
N VAL A 573 22.97 82.12 -29.92
CA VAL A 573 22.14 82.57 -28.78
C VAL A 573 21.92 81.43 -27.77
N LEU A 574 21.65 80.21 -28.24
CA LEU A 574 21.49 79.05 -27.36
C LEU A 574 22.77 78.70 -26.59
N LEU A 575 23.94 78.76 -27.24
CA LEU A 575 25.24 78.56 -26.59
C LEU A 575 25.54 79.63 -25.53
N LEU A 576 25.27 80.91 -25.82
CA LEU A 576 25.45 82.00 -24.86
C LEU A 576 24.54 81.85 -23.63
N LEU A 577 23.30 81.41 -23.82
CA LEU A 577 22.38 81.12 -22.71
C LEU A 577 22.85 79.94 -21.84
N ILE A 578 23.42 78.89 -22.44
CA ILE A 578 23.98 77.75 -21.70
C ILE A 578 25.21 78.18 -20.87
N PHE A 579 26.09 79.03 -21.41
CA PHE A 579 27.23 79.57 -20.65
C PHE A 579 26.80 80.53 -19.54
N ALA A 580 25.73 81.32 -19.73
CA ALA A 580 25.23 82.25 -18.71
C ALA A 580 24.59 81.58 -17.49
N VAL A 581 24.19 80.30 -17.59
CA VAL A 581 23.60 79.53 -16.48
C VAL A 581 24.67 78.93 -15.55
N ASN A 582 25.85 78.60 -16.08
CA ASN A 582 26.94 78.00 -15.33
C ASN A 582 27.87 79.07 -14.75
N ASN A 583 27.52 79.59 -13.57
CA ASN A 583 28.32 80.59 -12.84
C ASN A 583 29.73 80.07 -12.48
N VAL A 584 30.72 80.40 -13.34
CA VAL A 584 32.15 80.33 -13.02
C VAL A 584 32.71 81.74 -13.09
N ALA A 585 33.17 82.26 -11.96
CA ALA A 585 33.66 83.63 -11.86
C ALA A 585 35.06 83.77 -12.48
N VAL A 586 35.20 84.68 -13.43
CA VAL A 586 36.49 85.25 -13.86
C VAL A 586 36.37 86.76 -13.75
N THR A 587 37.31 87.39 -13.05
CA THR A 587 37.28 88.82 -12.75
C THR A 587 37.59 89.68 -13.97
N SER A 588 36.89 90.80 -14.09
CA SER A 588 37.14 91.81 -15.12
C SER A 588 38.36 92.66 -14.78
N TYR A 589 39.26 92.83 -15.75
CA TYR A 589 40.10 94.02 -15.87
C TYR A 589 40.26 94.38 -17.34
N ILE A 590 40.07 95.66 -17.66
CA ILE A 590 40.25 96.23 -19.00
C ILE A 590 41.49 97.10 -18.96
N PHE A 591 42.37 96.99 -19.96
CA PHE A 591 43.27 98.06 -20.38
C PHE A 591 43.54 97.97 -21.88
N GLU A 592 44.10 99.03 -22.47
CA GLU A 592 43.92 99.39 -23.87
C GLU A 592 45.19 99.27 -24.74
N THR A 593 44.99 99.24 -26.07
CA THR A 593 45.97 99.60 -27.14
C THR A 593 47.05 98.53 -27.52
N PRO A 594 47.77 98.65 -28.68
CA PRO A 594 47.34 97.87 -29.86
C PRO A 594 48.44 97.43 -30.87
N GLU A 595 48.90 96.18 -30.85
CA GLU A 595 49.72 95.56 -31.92
C GLU A 595 49.41 94.05 -31.96
N VAL A 596 49.44 93.30 -33.07
CA VAL A 596 50.34 93.31 -34.25
C VAL A 596 49.56 93.17 -35.58
N ALA A 597 50.14 93.62 -36.70
CA ALA A 597 49.52 93.57 -38.03
C ALA A 597 50.17 92.56 -39.02
N ARG A 598 49.33 91.79 -39.75
CA ARG A 598 49.62 90.97 -40.95
C ARG A 598 50.58 89.77 -40.71
N GLN A 599 50.55 88.64 -41.43
CA GLN A 599 49.92 88.17 -42.69
C GLN A 599 49.30 86.76 -42.45
N VAL A 600 48.44 86.12 -43.27
CA VAL A 600 47.59 86.41 -44.46
C VAL A 600 46.50 85.30 -44.45
N TYR A 601 45.19 85.59 -44.54
CA TYR A 601 44.34 85.78 -45.74
C TYR A 601 44.21 84.56 -46.69
N SER A 602 42.97 84.24 -47.09
CA SER A 602 42.58 83.28 -48.15
C SER A 602 42.76 81.77 -47.82
N GLN A 603 41.83 80.85 -48.07
CA GLN A 603 40.44 80.98 -48.54
C GLN A 603 39.60 79.78 -48.08
N SER A 604 38.32 79.99 -47.78
CA SER A 604 37.32 78.94 -47.58
C SER A 604 36.30 78.97 -48.72
N THR A 605 36.51 78.19 -49.79
CA THR A 605 35.45 77.89 -50.77
C THR A 605 35.75 76.66 -51.63
N LEU A 606 35.07 75.55 -51.37
CA LEU A 606 34.43 74.77 -52.44
C LEU A 606 33.19 74.06 -51.85
N ILE A 607 32.06 74.75 -51.94
CA ILE A 607 30.74 74.23 -51.59
C ILE A 607 30.06 73.78 -52.88
N LEU A 608 29.54 72.55 -52.91
CA LEU A 608 28.61 71.97 -53.89
C LEU A 608 29.03 72.02 -55.38
N MET A 609 29.22 70.85 -56.00
CA MET A 609 28.58 70.56 -57.30
C MET A 609 28.54 69.07 -57.71
N ASN A 610 27.40 68.71 -58.32
CA ASN A 610 27.09 67.59 -59.21
C ASN A 610 27.10 66.12 -58.75
N ASN A 611 26.14 65.39 -59.36
CA ASN A 611 25.97 63.93 -59.38
C ASN A 611 26.76 63.29 -60.55
N GLN A 612 26.75 61.94 -60.59
CA GLN A 612 26.99 61.06 -61.77
C GLN A 612 28.44 61.05 -62.32
N ASP A 613 29.07 59.94 -62.71
CA ASP A 613 28.62 58.57 -63.07
C ASP A 613 29.85 57.66 -63.33
N ILE A 614 29.64 56.34 -63.56
CA ILE A 614 30.58 55.35 -64.20
C ILE A 614 31.94 55.11 -63.46
N GLY A 615 32.35 53.93 -62.99
CA GLY A 615 32.26 52.56 -63.52
C GLY A 615 33.68 52.01 -63.85
N THR A 616 33.97 50.74 -63.52
CA THR A 616 35.15 49.91 -63.97
C THR A 616 36.59 50.38 -63.58
N ASP A 617 37.62 49.52 -63.38
CA ASP A 617 37.70 48.05 -63.43
C ASP A 617 38.86 47.42 -62.60
N ALA A 618 38.64 46.18 -62.13
CA ALA A 618 39.52 44.98 -62.06
C ALA A 618 40.99 44.95 -61.51
N VAL A 619 41.48 43.68 -61.38
CA VAL A 619 42.84 43.17 -61.00
C VAL A 619 43.07 43.03 -59.47
N ARG A 620 43.00 41.83 -58.84
CA ARG A 620 43.91 40.64 -58.81
C ARG A 620 45.21 40.84 -57.98
N ASP A 621 45.74 39.85 -57.25
CA ASP A 621 45.65 38.37 -57.44
C ASP A 621 45.82 37.52 -56.13
N GLU A 622 45.33 36.26 -56.19
CA GLU A 622 45.84 34.94 -55.63
C GLU A 622 46.64 34.81 -54.28
N ARG A 623 46.59 33.75 -53.43
CA ARG A 623 46.03 32.34 -53.32
C ARG A 623 45.62 32.08 -51.83
N ALA A 624 44.89 31.05 -51.33
CA ALA A 624 44.32 29.74 -51.79
C ALA A 624 45.00 28.42 -51.27
N ASP A 625 44.31 27.73 -50.32
CA ASP A 625 44.11 26.26 -50.12
C ASP A 625 45.28 25.24 -49.85
N PRO A 626 45.04 23.98 -49.38
CA PRO A 626 44.09 23.41 -48.36
C PRO A 626 44.73 22.28 -47.45
N LEU A 627 43.91 21.31 -46.93
CA LEU A 627 44.17 20.01 -46.19
C LEU A 627 43.73 20.00 -44.70
N GLY A 628 43.44 18.88 -44.00
CA GLY A 628 43.27 17.45 -44.35
C GLY A 628 44.05 16.46 -43.42
N ASP A 629 43.59 15.24 -43.03
CA ASP A 629 42.24 14.63 -43.10
C ASP A 629 42.09 13.32 -42.24
N ARG A 630 40.93 13.11 -41.55
CA ARG A 630 40.24 11.83 -41.17
C ARG A 630 40.79 10.73 -40.18
N ALA A 631 39.87 9.79 -39.86
CA ALA A 631 39.93 8.52 -39.10
C ALA A 631 39.96 8.64 -37.55
N GLU A 632 39.23 7.89 -36.69
CA GLU A 632 38.62 6.53 -36.66
C GLU A 632 39.58 5.34 -36.48
N PHE A 633 39.44 4.56 -35.39
CA PHE A 633 38.97 3.15 -35.39
C PHE A 633 38.79 2.58 -33.96
N LEU A 634 38.35 1.32 -33.84
CA LEU A 634 37.85 0.65 -32.62
C LEU A 634 38.63 -0.66 -32.25
N PHE A 635 38.34 -1.16 -31.03
CA PHE A 635 38.24 -2.56 -30.57
C PHE A 635 39.27 -3.15 -29.56
N ASP A 636 38.67 -3.66 -28.47
CA ASP A 636 38.97 -4.83 -27.61
C ASP A 636 40.30 -5.02 -26.84
N GLY A 637 40.18 -5.80 -25.75
CA GLY A 637 41.27 -6.27 -24.85
C GLY A 637 41.67 -7.74 -25.12
N PRO A 638 41.98 -8.60 -24.11
CA PRO A 638 41.77 -8.46 -22.65
C PRO A 638 42.95 -8.93 -21.73
N SER A 639 42.70 -8.90 -20.40
CA SER A 639 43.25 -9.76 -19.31
C SER A 639 44.77 -9.81 -18.97
N GLY A 640 45.10 -9.71 -17.66
CA GLY A 640 46.24 -10.45 -17.07
C GLY A 640 47.10 -9.77 -15.96
N GLU A 641 46.72 -9.96 -14.68
CA GLU A 641 47.56 -9.97 -13.46
C GLU A 641 48.37 -8.71 -13.01
N GLY A 642 48.77 -8.67 -11.71
CA GLY A 642 49.46 -7.56 -11.01
C GLY A 642 50.82 -7.97 -10.40
N PRO A 643 51.33 -7.42 -9.25
CA PRO A 643 50.65 -6.61 -8.21
C PRO A 643 51.49 -5.39 -7.67
N SER A 644 51.09 -4.84 -6.50
CA SER A 644 51.73 -3.79 -5.64
C SER A 644 51.82 -2.36 -6.22
N GLU A 645 51.21 -1.31 -5.65
CA GLU A 645 51.23 -0.68 -4.29
C GLU A 645 52.36 0.36 -4.08
N ALA A 646 52.18 1.51 -3.40
CA ALA A 646 50.96 2.22 -2.95
C ALA A 646 51.29 3.67 -2.47
N SER A 647 50.27 4.55 -2.37
CA SER A 647 49.95 5.40 -1.19
C SER A 647 49.12 6.65 -1.56
N GLY A 648 48.27 7.12 -0.61
CA GLY A 648 47.44 8.32 -0.80
C GLY A 648 45.98 8.25 -0.30
N GLY A 649 45.60 7.21 0.46
CA GLY A 649 44.23 7.01 0.97
C GLY A 649 43.97 7.57 2.37
N LYS A 650 42.68 7.68 2.74
CA LYS A 650 42.24 7.94 4.12
C LYS A 650 42.58 6.75 5.02
N LYS A 651 42.66 6.98 6.34
CA LYS A 651 42.58 5.89 7.33
C LYS A 651 41.13 5.45 7.48
N ASP A 652 40.74 4.44 6.72
CA ASP A 652 39.53 3.67 7.00
C ASP A 652 39.76 2.78 8.24
N GLU A 653 38.72 2.53 9.03
CA GLU A 653 38.79 1.55 10.11
C GLU A 653 38.86 0.15 9.50
N ALA A 654 39.91 -0.61 9.81
CA ALA A 654 40.10 -1.94 9.24
C ALA A 654 38.93 -2.85 9.67
N PRO A 655 38.14 -3.41 8.74
CA PRO A 655 36.94 -4.17 9.08
C PRO A 655 37.29 -5.48 9.80
N VAL A 656 36.30 -6.04 10.50
CA VAL A 656 36.32 -7.46 10.87
C VAL A 656 36.15 -8.29 9.60
N ILE A 657 36.96 -9.33 9.43
CA ILE A 657 37.00 -10.14 8.20
C ILE A 657 36.62 -11.56 8.59
N VAL A 658 35.55 -12.08 7.97
CA VAL A 658 35.19 -13.51 8.03
C VAL A 658 35.57 -14.15 6.71
N THR A 659 36.28 -15.27 6.78
CA THR A 659 36.74 -16.05 5.62
C THR A 659 36.07 -17.41 5.65
N CYS A 660 35.41 -17.77 4.56
CA CYS A 660 34.70 -19.03 4.38
C CYS A 660 35.46 -19.88 3.37
N GLY A 661 36.23 -20.86 3.87
CA GLY A 661 37.00 -21.80 3.07
C GLY A 661 36.15 -22.94 2.52
N GLN A 662 36.78 -23.96 1.95
CA GLN A 662 36.04 -25.13 1.45
C GLN A 662 35.61 -26.07 2.57
N ASN A 663 36.44 -26.24 3.60
CA ASN A 663 36.18 -27.11 4.76
C ASN A 663 36.31 -26.39 6.11
N GLU A 664 36.86 -25.17 6.12
CA GLU A 664 37.13 -24.36 7.31
C GLU A 664 36.45 -22.98 7.27
N MET A 665 36.30 -22.34 8.43
CA MET A 665 35.89 -20.95 8.56
C MET A 665 36.74 -20.23 9.61
N SER A 666 37.14 -18.99 9.33
CA SER A 666 37.93 -18.17 10.24
C SER A 666 37.44 -16.72 10.31
N ILE A 667 37.66 -16.11 11.48
CA ILE A 667 37.34 -14.71 11.76
C ILE A 667 38.60 -14.00 12.26
N SER A 668 38.93 -12.90 11.58
CA SER A 668 40.03 -12.01 11.95
C SER A 668 39.47 -10.68 12.43
N ILE A 669 39.72 -10.36 13.70
CA ILE A 669 39.17 -9.20 14.41
C ILE A 669 40.32 -8.22 14.74
N PRO A 670 40.26 -6.94 14.35
CA PRO A 670 41.28 -5.97 14.77
C PRO A 670 41.25 -5.76 16.28
N LYS A 671 42.42 -5.64 16.93
CA LYS A 671 42.51 -5.39 18.37
C LYS A 671 41.81 -4.10 18.82
N SER A 672 41.69 -3.11 17.93
CA SER A 672 40.93 -1.88 18.18
C SER A 672 39.43 -2.12 18.41
N VAL A 673 38.86 -3.21 17.89
CA VAL A 673 37.47 -3.62 18.14
C VAL A 673 37.35 -4.23 19.54
N LEU A 674 38.31 -5.09 19.92
CA LEU A 674 38.38 -5.76 21.23
C LEU A 674 39.36 -5.07 22.19
N ASN A 675 39.33 -3.73 22.21
CA ASN A 675 40.18 -2.90 23.05
C ASN A 675 40.05 -3.28 24.54
N GLY A 676 41.14 -3.75 25.14
CA GLY A 676 41.22 -4.11 26.57
C GLY A 676 41.17 -5.61 26.88
N LEU A 677 41.10 -6.47 25.86
CA LEU A 677 41.21 -7.93 26.00
C LEU A 677 42.51 -8.44 25.39
N ASP A 678 43.17 -9.37 26.07
CA ASP A 678 44.33 -10.12 25.58
C ASP A 678 43.91 -11.47 24.95
N VAL A 679 44.75 -12.01 24.06
CA VAL A 679 44.43 -13.18 23.22
C VAL A 679 43.97 -14.41 24.01
N GLU A 680 44.49 -14.60 25.22
CA GLU A 680 44.19 -15.75 26.09
C GLU A 680 42.79 -15.71 26.71
N HIS A 681 42.08 -14.58 26.64
CA HIS A 681 40.73 -14.39 27.17
C HIS A 681 39.64 -14.56 26.09
N ILE A 682 40.01 -14.89 24.85
CA ILE A 682 39.12 -14.93 23.68
C ILE A 682 39.14 -16.34 23.09
N ARG A 683 37.97 -16.95 22.89
CA ARG A 683 37.81 -18.30 22.35
C ARG A 683 36.60 -18.42 21.41
N LEU A 684 36.44 -19.58 20.78
CA LEU A 684 35.15 -20.00 20.20
C LEU A 684 34.28 -20.71 21.25
N THR A 685 33.05 -21.07 20.91
CA THR A 685 32.07 -21.82 21.74
C THR A 685 32.56 -23.17 22.29
N ASN A 686 33.77 -23.63 21.93
CA ASN A 686 34.44 -24.75 22.57
C ASN A 686 35.71 -24.29 23.32
N GLU A 687 35.83 -24.70 24.58
CA GLU A 687 36.96 -24.40 25.49
C GLU A 687 38.35 -24.69 24.92
N SER A 688 38.49 -25.63 23.98
CA SER A 688 39.78 -25.97 23.37
C SER A 688 40.22 -25.05 22.22
N CYS A 689 39.35 -24.15 21.75
CA CYS A 689 39.57 -23.34 20.54
C CYS A 689 39.77 -21.85 20.89
N GLY A 690 40.92 -21.54 21.50
CA GLY A 690 41.34 -20.17 21.82
C GLY A 690 41.79 -19.37 20.59
N ALA A 691 41.88 -18.04 20.75
CA ALA A 691 42.37 -17.14 19.71
C ALA A 691 43.90 -17.21 19.51
N THR A 692 44.33 -16.67 18.37
CA THR A 692 45.75 -16.44 18.04
C THR A 692 45.95 -14.99 17.58
N GLU A 693 47.21 -14.54 17.46
CA GLU A 693 47.52 -13.21 16.93
C GLU A 693 48.19 -13.29 15.56
N ASN A 694 47.85 -12.34 14.68
CA ASN A 694 48.65 -12.01 13.49
C ASN A 694 50.12 -11.77 13.89
N PRO A 695 51.13 -12.20 13.12
CA PRO A 695 52.53 -11.76 13.27
C PRO A 695 52.73 -10.25 13.51
N ALA A 696 51.86 -9.38 12.97
CA ALA A 696 51.89 -7.93 13.23
C ALA A 696 51.25 -7.47 14.57
N ARG A 697 50.61 -8.38 15.31
CA ARG A 697 49.94 -8.20 16.62
C ARG A 697 48.85 -7.12 16.67
N ASP A 698 48.28 -6.79 15.52
CA ASP A 698 47.20 -5.82 15.32
C ASP A 698 45.81 -6.48 15.24
N ARG A 699 45.73 -7.81 15.06
CA ARG A 699 44.49 -8.58 14.91
C ARG A 699 44.54 -9.90 15.69
N TYR A 700 43.39 -10.25 16.29
CA TYR A 700 43.08 -11.60 16.76
C TYR A 700 42.52 -12.44 15.61
N ILE A 701 42.83 -13.73 15.60
CA ILE A 701 42.39 -14.70 14.58
C ILE A 701 41.89 -15.95 15.28
N LEU A 702 40.65 -16.36 14.96
CA LEU A 702 40.05 -17.63 15.38
C LEU A 702 39.67 -18.43 14.14
N GLU A 703 39.97 -19.72 14.10
CA GLU A 703 39.84 -20.59 12.93
C GLU A 703 39.40 -21.99 13.34
N THR A 704 38.50 -22.60 12.56
CA THR A 704 37.93 -23.92 12.84
C THR A 704 37.49 -24.63 11.55
N ASP A 705 37.57 -25.96 11.52
CA ASP A 705 36.81 -26.76 10.56
C ASP A 705 35.31 -26.49 10.73
N LEU A 706 34.53 -26.60 9.64
CA LEU A 706 33.07 -26.41 9.64
C LEU A 706 32.30 -27.42 10.51
N THR A 707 32.98 -28.44 11.04
CA THR A 707 32.44 -29.46 11.96
C THR A 707 33.13 -29.49 13.33
N ALA A 708 34.03 -28.56 13.62
CA ALA A 708 34.81 -28.49 14.87
C ALA A 708 34.42 -27.27 15.73
N CYS A 709 35.08 -27.11 16.88
CA CYS A 709 34.96 -25.97 17.81
C CYS A 709 33.53 -25.53 18.19
N GLY A 710 32.56 -26.44 18.20
CA GLY A 710 31.16 -26.12 18.50
C GLY A 710 30.34 -25.56 17.33
N THR A 711 30.90 -25.50 16.12
CA THR A 711 30.23 -24.98 14.92
C THR A 711 28.91 -25.71 14.66
N THR A 712 27.83 -24.94 14.60
CA THR A 712 26.47 -25.43 14.37
C THR A 712 26.09 -25.33 12.89
N LYS A 713 25.23 -26.25 12.42
CA LYS A 713 24.76 -26.31 11.03
C LYS A 713 23.25 -26.15 10.94
N SER A 714 22.79 -25.29 10.03
CA SER A 714 21.39 -25.15 9.63
C SER A 714 21.25 -25.22 8.10
N HIS A 715 20.04 -25.49 7.63
CA HIS A 715 19.62 -25.34 6.23
C HIS A 715 18.51 -24.31 6.18
N ILE A 716 18.59 -23.37 5.23
CA ILE A 716 17.61 -22.30 5.01
C ILE A 716 17.47 -22.13 3.50
N GLU A 717 16.29 -22.43 2.95
CA GLU A 717 16.04 -22.40 1.50
C GLU A 717 17.17 -23.16 0.74
N ASP A 718 17.76 -22.53 -0.27
CA ASP A 718 18.82 -23.09 -1.14
C ASP A 718 20.26 -22.92 -0.56
N PHE A 719 20.39 -22.86 0.78
CA PHE A 719 21.66 -22.56 1.47
C PHE A 719 21.95 -23.44 2.69
N VAL A 720 23.18 -23.97 2.72
CA VAL A 720 23.78 -24.71 3.83
C VAL A 720 24.60 -23.74 4.69
N THR A 721 24.16 -23.50 5.93
CA THR A 721 24.68 -22.43 6.78
C THR A 721 25.40 -23.01 8.00
N TYR A 722 26.65 -22.58 8.22
CA TYR A 722 27.49 -22.98 9.37
C TYR A 722 27.77 -21.75 10.24
N MET A 723 27.61 -21.86 11.55
CA MET A 723 27.65 -20.74 12.50
C MET A 723 28.44 -21.11 13.76
N ASN A 724 29.34 -20.22 14.17
CA ASN A 724 30.10 -20.32 15.43
C ASN A 724 30.19 -18.92 16.07
N THR A 725 30.54 -18.84 17.35
CA THR A 725 30.54 -17.60 18.12
C THR A 725 31.89 -17.40 18.80
N VAL A 726 32.43 -16.19 18.71
CA VAL A 726 33.59 -15.77 19.51
C VAL A 726 33.08 -15.30 20.88
N GLU A 727 33.62 -15.88 21.93
CA GLU A 727 33.21 -15.71 23.33
C GLU A 727 34.40 -15.23 24.18
N GLU A 728 34.11 -14.39 25.17
CA GLU A 728 35.02 -14.05 26.27
C GLU A 728 35.02 -15.16 27.34
N ILE A 729 36.17 -15.46 27.94
CA ILE A 729 36.23 -16.42 29.06
C ILE A 729 35.62 -15.77 30.31
N PRO A 730 34.56 -16.36 30.91
CA PRO A 730 33.84 -15.72 32.02
C PRO A 730 34.66 -15.66 33.31
N VAL A 731 34.49 -14.56 34.04
CA VAL A 731 35.08 -14.31 35.36
C VAL A 731 34.03 -14.60 36.44
N GLU A 732 34.42 -15.21 37.56
CA GLU A 732 33.50 -15.75 38.59
C GLU A 732 32.57 -14.69 39.23
N ASP A 733 31.37 -15.16 39.62
CA ASP A 733 30.24 -14.35 40.10
C ASP A 733 30.52 -13.54 41.39
N ASP A 734 30.08 -12.26 41.43
CA ASP A 734 29.13 -11.71 42.43
C ASP A 734 28.76 -10.22 42.18
N GLN A 735 28.26 -9.83 40.98
CA GLN A 735 27.74 -8.46 40.76
C GLN A 735 26.45 -8.39 39.92
N ILE A 736 25.41 -7.78 40.51
CA ILE A 736 24.05 -7.63 39.93
C ILE A 736 23.98 -6.56 38.81
N ILE A 737 25.01 -5.70 38.66
CA ILE A 737 25.12 -4.74 37.55
C ILE A 737 26.58 -4.67 37.07
N THR A 738 26.93 -5.42 36.03
CA THR A 738 28.24 -5.27 35.38
C THR A 738 28.35 -3.97 34.59
N ARG A 739 29.58 -3.43 34.52
CA ARG A 739 30.00 -2.37 33.59
C ARG A 739 31.12 -2.83 32.64
N VAL A 740 31.54 -4.09 32.76
CA VAL A 740 32.49 -4.74 31.87
C VAL A 740 31.74 -5.26 30.64
N ARG A 741 32.46 -5.49 29.54
CA ARG A 741 31.88 -6.02 28.30
C ARG A 741 31.61 -7.52 28.46
N GLU A 742 30.57 -8.00 27.78
CA GLU A 742 30.46 -9.39 27.36
C GLU A 742 30.75 -9.36 25.86
N VAL A 743 31.79 -10.06 25.41
CA VAL A 743 32.06 -10.23 23.96
C VAL A 743 31.44 -11.53 23.48
N GLU A 744 30.30 -11.41 22.80
CA GLU A 744 29.66 -12.48 22.04
C GLU A 744 29.56 -12.01 20.58
N ILE A 745 30.39 -12.57 19.68
CA ILE A 745 30.42 -12.22 18.25
C ILE A 745 30.10 -13.48 17.43
N PRO A 746 28.81 -13.73 17.11
CA PRO A 746 28.43 -14.81 16.20
C PRO A 746 28.86 -14.48 14.76
N PHE A 747 29.41 -15.46 14.06
CA PHE A 747 29.80 -15.36 12.66
C PHE A 747 29.43 -16.64 11.88
N THR A 748 29.20 -16.45 10.58
CA THR A 748 28.42 -17.41 9.80
C THR A 748 28.94 -17.52 8.37
N CYS A 749 29.11 -18.75 7.89
CA CYS A 749 29.44 -19.07 6.50
C CYS A 749 28.27 -19.81 5.84
N ALA A 750 27.67 -19.21 4.81
CA ALA A 750 26.56 -19.78 4.06
C ALA A 750 27.00 -20.19 2.66
N TYR A 751 26.89 -21.48 2.36
CA TYR A 751 27.23 -22.08 1.08
C TYR A 751 25.94 -22.46 0.36
N SER A 752 25.71 -21.88 -0.82
CA SER A 752 24.54 -22.26 -1.64
C SER A 752 24.70 -23.69 -2.15
N ASP A 753 23.59 -24.44 -2.18
CA ASP A 753 23.54 -25.75 -2.85
C ASP A 753 23.37 -25.65 -4.38
N THR A 754 23.05 -24.45 -4.89
CA THR A 754 22.64 -24.20 -6.28
C THR A 754 23.33 -23.00 -6.96
N GLY A 755 24.19 -22.27 -6.25
CA GLY A 755 25.23 -21.42 -6.81
C GLY A 755 24.84 -19.99 -7.27
N VAL A 756 24.95 -19.03 -6.33
CA VAL A 756 25.24 -17.58 -6.53
C VAL A 756 24.06 -16.66 -6.95
N VAL A 757 23.75 -15.53 -6.27
CA VAL A 757 24.10 -14.96 -4.94
C VAL A 757 22.98 -13.95 -4.49
N SER A 758 23.07 -13.47 -3.24
CA SER A 758 22.23 -12.54 -2.44
C SER A 758 21.83 -11.13 -2.98
N ALA A 759 21.06 -10.27 -2.28
CA ALA A 759 19.81 -10.43 -1.48
C ALA A 759 19.24 -9.07 -0.92
N VAL A 760 17.92 -8.84 -1.08
CA VAL A 760 16.81 -8.33 -0.20
C VAL A 760 17.00 -7.28 0.96
N GLY A 761 15.92 -6.50 1.28
CA GLY A 761 15.75 -5.66 2.51
C GLY A 761 14.27 -5.36 2.92
N LEU A 762 14.01 -4.89 4.16
CA LEU A 762 12.66 -4.85 4.85
C LEU A 762 12.04 -3.44 5.13
N GLN A 763 10.78 -3.38 5.63
CA GLN A 763 10.03 -2.14 5.96
C GLN A 763 8.93 -2.29 7.07
N VAL A 764 8.61 -1.22 7.84
CA VAL A 764 7.55 -1.15 8.90
C VAL A 764 6.85 0.24 8.91
N GLU A 765 5.64 0.38 9.48
CA GLU A 765 4.82 1.62 9.49
C GLU A 765 4.48 2.21 10.88
N SER A 766 4.33 3.54 10.97
CA SER A 766 3.69 4.27 12.08
C SER A 766 2.34 4.91 11.69
N LYS A 767 1.39 4.98 12.65
CA LYS A 767 0.02 5.49 12.48
C LYS A 767 -0.11 6.97 12.84
N LYS A 768 -0.84 7.74 12.02
CA LYS A 768 -1.49 9.00 12.47
C LYS A 768 -2.88 8.69 13.03
N ILE A 769 -3.38 9.51 13.94
CA ILE A 769 -4.76 9.43 14.47
C ILE A 769 -5.58 10.57 13.86
N VAL A 770 -6.79 10.23 13.38
CA VAL A 770 -7.79 11.16 12.84
C VAL A 770 -9.09 10.89 13.59
N PHE A 771 -9.76 11.94 14.06
CA PHE A 771 -11.00 11.84 14.83
C PHE A 771 -12.23 11.68 13.93
N SER A 772 -13.30 11.07 14.46
CA SER A 772 -14.66 11.30 13.95
C SER A 772 -15.71 10.99 15.02
N GLU A 773 -16.35 12.03 15.55
CA GLU A 773 -17.55 11.94 16.40
C GLU A 773 -18.74 12.59 15.68
N LYS A 774 -19.98 12.30 16.11
CA LYS A 774 -21.18 12.73 15.38
C LYS A 774 -21.51 14.22 15.59
N GLY A 775 -20.91 15.09 14.78
CA GLY A 775 -21.38 16.48 14.59
C GLY A 775 -20.36 17.57 14.88
N LEU A 776 -19.11 17.21 15.17
CA LEU A 776 -17.99 18.15 15.34
C LEU A 776 -16.89 17.87 14.30
N GLY A 777 -16.01 18.84 14.10
CA GLY A 777 -14.95 18.80 13.09
C GLY A 777 -13.79 17.84 13.44
N GLU A 778 -12.97 17.54 12.44
CA GLU A 778 -11.79 16.69 12.58
C GLU A 778 -10.54 17.54 12.86
N PHE A 779 -9.76 17.13 13.87
CA PHE A 779 -8.39 17.62 14.11
C PHE A 779 -7.41 16.45 13.90
N VAL A 780 -6.11 16.74 13.76
CA VAL A 780 -5.06 15.70 13.73
C VAL A 780 -4.14 15.87 14.94
N LEU A 781 -3.81 14.78 15.62
CA LEU A 781 -2.80 14.77 16.68
C LEU A 781 -1.49 14.20 16.17
N GLU A 782 -0.39 14.89 16.47
CA GLU A 782 0.96 14.44 16.13
C GLU A 782 1.90 14.42 17.33
N MET A 783 2.81 13.44 17.34
CA MET A 783 3.94 13.32 18.27
C MET A 783 5.22 13.19 17.42
N ASN A 784 5.89 14.32 17.23
CA ASN A 784 7.06 14.42 16.36
C ASN A 784 8.32 14.58 17.22
N ILE A 785 9.43 14.00 16.76
CA ILE A 785 10.72 13.99 17.47
C ILE A 785 11.78 14.60 16.55
N PHE A 786 12.67 15.38 17.14
CA PHE A 786 13.58 16.29 16.45
C PHE A 786 15.04 16.02 16.89
N PRO A 787 16.04 16.28 16.01
CA PRO A 787 17.46 16.06 16.29
C PRO A 787 18.10 17.15 17.16
N ASP A 788 17.43 18.30 17.28
CA ASP A 788 17.87 19.54 17.92
C ASP A 788 16.66 20.31 18.51
N ASP A 789 16.92 21.41 19.22
CA ASP A 789 15.89 22.21 19.91
C ASP A 789 15.30 23.36 19.08
N SER A 790 15.58 23.43 17.77
CA SER A 790 14.85 24.32 16.85
C SER A 790 13.39 23.89 16.69
N TYR A 791 13.16 22.57 16.76
CA TYR A 791 11.91 21.90 16.37
C TYR A 791 11.47 22.21 14.91
N GLU A 792 12.41 22.50 14.00
CA GLU A 792 12.11 22.72 12.58
C GLU A 792 12.12 21.41 11.78
N ARG A 793 13.16 20.58 11.93
CA ARG A 793 13.38 19.38 11.11
C ARG A 793 13.10 18.09 11.88
N GLN A 794 11.85 17.64 11.89
CA GLN A 794 11.50 16.35 12.50
C GLN A 794 12.12 15.14 11.79
N TYR A 795 12.36 14.05 12.53
CA TYR A 795 12.67 12.74 11.95
C TYR A 795 11.48 12.23 11.11
N THR A 796 11.77 11.65 9.95
CA THR A 796 10.78 11.14 9.00
C THR A 796 10.73 9.60 9.03
N LYS A 797 9.73 9.00 8.38
CA LYS A 797 9.61 7.53 8.24
C LYS A 797 10.80 6.82 7.57
N ARG A 798 11.78 7.56 7.02
CA ARG A 798 13.02 7.01 6.44
C ARG A 798 14.20 6.97 7.41
N ASP A 799 14.11 7.73 8.50
CA ASP A 799 15.20 7.89 9.47
C ASP A 799 15.12 6.86 10.62
N PHE A 800 14.01 6.11 10.70
CA PHE A 800 13.80 5.02 11.67
C PHE A 800 14.33 3.68 11.14
N PRO A 801 15.05 2.86 11.96
CA PRO A 801 15.36 3.06 13.38
C PRO A 801 16.35 4.20 13.63
N VAL A 802 15.95 5.21 14.42
CA VAL A 802 16.80 6.37 14.67
C VAL A 802 17.89 5.95 15.65
N THR A 803 19.14 6.11 15.22
CA THR A 803 20.31 5.67 15.97
C THR A 803 20.82 6.81 16.85
N VAL A 804 20.66 6.68 18.17
CA VAL A 804 20.86 7.75 19.15
C VAL A 804 21.87 7.31 20.22
N PRO A 805 22.96 8.06 20.48
CA PRO A 805 23.84 7.79 21.61
C PRO A 805 23.07 7.87 22.93
N LEU A 806 23.44 7.01 23.90
CA LEU A 806 22.88 7.10 25.25
C LEU A 806 23.21 8.47 25.84
N ARG A 807 22.31 9.05 26.64
CA ARG A 807 22.37 10.42 27.17
C ARG A 807 22.29 11.57 26.16
N LYS A 808 22.24 11.32 24.84
CA LYS A 808 21.90 12.41 23.92
C LYS A 808 20.47 12.86 24.17
N ILE A 809 20.26 14.17 24.27
CA ILE A 809 18.94 14.77 24.46
C ILE A 809 18.05 14.51 23.23
N LEU A 810 16.83 14.04 23.47
CA LEU A 810 15.77 13.86 22.48
C LEU A 810 14.70 14.93 22.65
N TYR A 811 14.43 15.68 21.58
CA TYR A 811 13.45 16.77 21.58
C TYR A 811 12.11 16.29 21.03
N VAL A 812 11.05 16.43 21.81
CA VAL A 812 9.70 15.90 21.50
C VAL A 812 8.69 17.05 21.46
N GLN A 813 7.86 17.09 20.42
CA GLN A 813 6.68 17.97 20.35
C GLN A 813 5.42 17.13 20.20
N VAL A 814 4.44 17.42 21.04
CA VAL A 814 3.05 16.98 20.90
C VAL A 814 2.22 18.17 20.41
N SER A 815 1.39 17.99 19.39
CA SER A 815 0.61 19.10 18.82
C SER A 815 -0.74 18.70 18.24
N VAL A 816 -1.70 19.63 18.34
CA VAL A 816 -2.98 19.60 17.60
C VAL A 816 -2.83 20.40 16.30
N ASP A 817 -3.11 19.76 15.17
CA ASP A 817 -3.23 20.43 13.87
C ASP A 817 -4.63 21.05 13.76
N THR A 818 -4.72 22.36 14.01
CA THR A 818 -5.96 23.13 14.02
C THR A 818 -5.68 24.64 13.96
N GLU A 819 -6.52 25.40 13.24
CA GLU A 819 -6.44 26.85 13.23
C GLU A 819 -7.02 27.50 14.51
N ASP A 820 -7.80 26.76 15.31
CA ASP A 820 -8.48 27.31 16.49
C ASP A 820 -7.52 27.57 17.66
N SER A 821 -7.21 28.85 17.91
CA SER A 821 -6.32 29.31 18.98
C SER A 821 -6.87 29.12 20.39
N ARG A 822 -8.14 28.69 20.54
CA ARG A 822 -8.78 28.41 21.84
C ARG A 822 -8.56 26.99 22.34
N LEU A 823 -7.72 26.20 21.65
CA LEU A 823 -7.38 24.84 22.06
C LEU A 823 -5.96 24.78 22.64
N ALA A 824 -5.83 24.00 23.72
CA ALA A 824 -4.57 23.66 24.36
C ALA A 824 -4.36 22.14 24.37
N ILE A 825 -3.12 21.68 24.49
CA ILE A 825 -2.79 20.25 24.62
C ILE A 825 -1.90 19.98 25.84
N LEU A 826 -2.11 18.82 26.48
CA LEU A 826 -1.30 18.32 27.58
C LEU A 826 -0.95 16.84 27.37
N ALA A 827 0.34 16.53 27.34
CA ALA A 827 0.91 15.20 27.54
C ALA A 827 0.78 14.82 29.02
N GLU A 828 -0.25 14.03 29.34
CA GLU A 828 -0.63 13.72 30.71
C GLU A 828 0.13 12.52 31.27
N THR A 829 0.43 11.51 30.45
CA THR A 829 1.22 10.33 30.87
C THR A 829 2.00 9.76 29.69
N CYS A 830 3.33 9.82 29.76
CA CYS A 830 4.21 9.27 28.73
C CYS A 830 5.12 8.18 29.30
N PHE A 831 5.30 7.12 28.51
CA PHE A 831 6.04 5.93 28.88
C PHE A 831 6.69 5.27 27.66
N ALA A 832 7.74 4.50 27.87
CA ALA A 832 8.42 3.73 26.84
C ALA A 832 8.25 2.21 27.03
N THR A 833 8.39 1.47 25.92
CA THR A 833 8.41 0.00 25.84
C THR A 833 9.51 -0.48 24.88
N PRO A 834 10.00 -1.73 25.01
CA PRO A 834 10.89 -2.34 24.03
C PRO A 834 10.17 -2.85 22.77
N ASP A 835 8.82 -2.82 22.77
CA ASP A 835 7.95 -3.32 21.71
C ASP A 835 7.02 -2.20 21.21
N ALA A 836 6.68 -2.20 19.92
CA ALA A 836 5.79 -1.20 19.31
C ALA A 836 4.35 -1.20 19.87
N ASN A 837 3.91 -2.29 20.49
CA ASN A 837 2.57 -2.44 21.07
C ASN A 837 2.54 -1.98 22.54
N PRO A 838 1.96 -0.80 22.87
CA PRO A 838 1.89 -0.30 24.25
C PRO A 838 1.02 -1.18 25.18
N ASN A 839 0.19 -2.07 24.63
CA ASN A 839 -0.68 -2.97 25.40
C ASN A 839 -0.07 -4.36 25.63
N LYS A 840 1.13 -4.64 25.10
CA LYS A 840 1.86 -5.89 25.39
C LYS A 840 2.30 -5.89 26.87
N PRO A 841 2.07 -6.97 27.64
CA PRO A 841 2.65 -7.12 28.97
C PRO A 841 4.17 -7.29 28.86
N GLY A 842 4.92 -6.51 29.61
CA GLY A 842 6.38 -6.44 29.52
C GLY A 842 6.94 -5.19 30.21
N LEU A 843 8.22 -4.89 29.98
CA LEU A 843 8.91 -3.72 30.54
C LEU A 843 8.24 -2.41 30.10
N LYS A 844 7.97 -1.53 31.05
CA LYS A 844 7.43 -0.18 30.86
C LYS A 844 8.19 0.81 31.73
N TYR A 845 8.71 1.88 31.12
CA TYR A 845 9.37 2.98 31.83
C TYR A 845 8.54 4.25 31.69
N VAL A 846 8.06 4.82 32.80
CA VAL A 846 7.16 5.99 32.80
C VAL A 846 7.98 7.25 33.11
N PHE A 847 7.97 8.23 32.22
CA PHE A 847 8.77 9.46 32.32
C PHE A 847 7.92 10.74 32.46
N ILE A 848 6.63 10.70 32.06
CA ILE A 848 5.62 11.70 32.46
C ILE A 848 4.43 10.97 33.07
N LYS A 849 3.87 11.50 34.16
CA LYS A 849 2.66 10.98 34.80
C LYS A 849 1.87 12.10 35.46
N ASP A 850 0.53 12.09 35.31
CA ASP A 850 -0.38 13.11 35.84
C ASP A 850 0.03 14.57 35.49
N GLY A 851 0.66 14.76 34.32
CA GLY A 851 1.23 16.04 33.86
C GLY A 851 2.57 16.44 34.50
N CYS A 852 3.15 15.60 35.35
CA CYS A 852 4.42 15.80 36.05
C CYS A 852 5.56 15.02 35.40
N SER A 853 6.79 15.53 35.46
CA SER A 853 7.97 14.72 35.12
C SER A 853 8.24 13.68 36.20
N GLU A 854 8.46 12.43 35.81
CA GLU A 854 8.91 11.33 36.67
C GLU A 854 10.35 10.88 36.30
N ASP A 855 10.99 11.57 35.35
CA ASP A 855 12.37 11.38 34.91
C ASP A 855 13.17 12.67 35.23
N ASP A 856 14.30 12.52 35.93
CA ASP A 856 15.12 13.65 36.39
C ASP A 856 15.83 14.40 35.24
N THR A 857 15.92 13.78 34.05
CA THR A 857 16.50 14.38 32.83
C THR A 857 15.47 15.13 31.98
N LEU A 858 14.17 15.01 32.31
CA LEU A 858 13.11 15.52 31.45
C LEU A 858 12.77 16.99 31.76
N GLU A 859 13.08 17.85 30.79
CA GLU A 859 12.78 19.28 30.82
C GLU A 859 11.54 19.61 29.99
N ARG A 860 10.72 20.55 30.48
CA ARG A 860 9.60 21.15 29.73
C ARG A 860 10.09 22.42 29.03
N ARG A 861 10.00 22.46 27.70
CA ARG A 861 10.44 23.59 26.87
C ARG A 861 9.24 24.47 26.53
N GLN A 862 9.38 25.79 26.65
CA GLN A 862 8.25 26.71 26.47
C GLN A 862 7.80 26.78 25.01
N SER A 863 6.48 26.88 24.81
CA SER A 863 5.84 27.12 23.52
C SER A 863 4.95 28.35 23.65
N ASN A 864 5.08 29.29 22.69
CA ASN A 864 4.19 30.44 22.59
C ASN A 864 2.82 30.08 21.97
N ASP A 865 2.66 28.86 21.46
CA ASP A 865 1.42 28.31 20.95
C ASP A 865 0.87 27.24 21.90
N LYS A 866 -0.29 27.51 22.53
CA LYS A 866 -0.95 26.60 23.47
C LYS A 866 -1.31 25.23 22.85
N ARG A 867 -1.46 25.15 21.52
CA ARG A 867 -1.76 23.91 20.78
C ARG A 867 -0.56 22.96 20.65
N ARG A 868 0.62 23.35 21.19
CA ARG A 868 1.87 22.59 21.12
C ARG A 868 2.52 22.51 22.49
N GLU A 869 2.76 21.30 22.98
CA GLU A 869 3.60 21.07 24.15
C GLU A 869 4.96 20.50 23.71
N ARG A 870 6.04 21.02 24.30
CA ARG A 870 7.41 20.62 23.99
C ARG A 870 8.11 20.14 25.26
N PHE A 871 8.82 19.02 25.16
CA PHE A 871 9.70 18.53 26.21
C PHE A 871 10.93 17.88 25.60
N SER A 872 11.93 17.63 26.45
CA SER A 872 13.17 16.95 26.07
C SER A 872 13.63 16.04 27.20
N LEU A 873 14.21 14.88 26.88
CA LEU A 873 14.75 13.91 27.85
C LEU A 873 16.01 13.23 27.31
N GLU A 874 16.81 12.59 28.18
CA GLU A 874 17.98 11.81 27.75
C GLU A 874 17.58 10.48 27.08
N ALA A 875 18.32 10.08 26.04
CA ALA A 875 18.15 8.79 25.38
C ALA A 875 18.66 7.62 26.25
N PHE A 876 17.80 6.64 26.51
CA PHE A 876 18.09 5.43 27.29
C PHE A 876 17.90 4.15 26.48
N LYS A 877 18.22 2.99 27.08
CA LYS A 877 17.87 1.65 26.56
C LYS A 877 17.27 0.78 27.67
N PHE A 878 16.51 -0.26 27.29
CA PHE A 878 16.12 -1.31 28.22
C PHE A 878 17.29 -2.26 28.53
N LEU A 879 17.19 -2.97 29.67
CA LEU A 879 18.11 -4.05 30.04
C LEU A 879 17.67 -5.38 29.40
N GLY A 880 18.59 -6.33 29.32
CA GLY A 880 18.43 -7.57 28.54
C GLY A 880 18.48 -7.33 27.02
N ASN A 881 18.17 -8.37 26.24
CA ASN A 881 18.26 -8.36 24.78
C ASN A 881 17.07 -7.63 24.12
N ASN A 882 16.97 -6.32 24.35
CA ASN A 882 15.94 -5.42 23.86
C ASN A 882 16.59 -4.26 23.07
N PRO A 883 16.86 -4.41 21.76
CA PRO A 883 17.64 -3.44 20.98
C PRO A 883 16.89 -2.13 20.64
N PHE A 884 15.58 -2.08 20.89
CA PHE A 884 14.71 -0.96 20.51
C PHE A 884 14.03 -0.29 21.71
N VAL A 885 13.76 1.00 21.56
CA VAL A 885 12.88 1.79 22.45
C VAL A 885 11.77 2.44 21.62
N TYR A 886 10.53 2.31 22.07
CA TYR A 886 9.36 3.01 21.55
C TYR A 886 8.81 3.92 22.64
N MET A 887 8.57 5.19 22.33
CA MET A 887 7.94 6.16 23.23
C MET A 887 6.45 6.25 22.93
N HIS A 888 5.63 6.38 23.98
CA HIS A 888 4.18 6.54 23.91
C HIS A 888 3.74 7.68 24.83
N CYS A 889 2.73 8.44 24.43
CA CYS A 889 2.17 9.54 25.22
C CYS A 889 0.65 9.52 25.19
N LYS A 890 0.01 9.43 26.36
CA LYS A 890 -1.38 9.85 26.55
C LYS A 890 -1.45 11.36 26.54
N VAL A 891 -2.33 11.91 25.71
CA VAL A 891 -2.53 13.35 25.55
C VAL A 891 -4.01 13.71 25.69
N LYS A 892 -4.29 14.88 26.27
CA LYS A 892 -5.62 15.49 26.36
C LYS A 892 -5.62 16.84 25.66
N VAL A 893 -6.72 17.17 24.98
CA VAL A 893 -6.97 18.50 24.40
C VAL A 893 -7.98 19.21 25.30
N CYS A 894 -7.75 20.49 25.60
CA CYS A 894 -8.59 21.27 26.48
C CYS A 894 -8.92 22.65 25.90
N ASP A 895 -9.95 23.30 26.45
CA ASP A 895 -10.17 24.74 26.23
C ASP A 895 -9.01 25.53 26.85
N ALA A 896 -8.45 26.44 26.05
CA ALA A 896 -7.30 27.27 26.38
C ALA A 896 -7.64 28.43 27.32
N ASP A 897 -8.91 28.80 27.42
CA ASP A 897 -9.39 29.99 28.13
C ASP A 897 -10.19 29.64 29.40
N ASP A 898 -10.53 28.36 29.63
CA ASP A 898 -11.00 27.87 30.94
C ASP A 898 -9.82 27.66 31.93
N PRO A 899 -9.75 28.43 33.05
CA PRO A 899 -8.73 28.27 34.07
C PRO A 899 -8.88 26.99 34.92
N ASN A 900 -10.00 26.27 34.81
CA ASN A 900 -10.22 24.99 35.49
C ASN A 900 -9.83 23.79 34.60
N SER A 901 -9.51 24.02 33.33
CA SER A 901 -9.24 22.96 32.36
C SER A 901 -8.07 22.07 32.77
N ARG A 902 -8.06 20.81 32.33
CA ARG A 902 -6.98 19.87 32.67
C ARG A 902 -5.60 20.39 32.24
N CYS A 903 -5.53 21.14 31.14
CA CYS A 903 -4.33 21.79 30.63
C CYS A 903 -3.87 22.94 31.54
N ALA A 904 -4.80 23.80 32.00
CA ALA A 904 -4.49 24.88 32.95
C ALA A 904 -4.01 24.37 34.32
N GLN A 905 -4.46 23.18 34.74
CA GLN A 905 -4.04 22.55 36.00
C GLN A 905 -2.59 22.01 36.02
N GLY A 906 -1.98 21.75 34.86
CA GLY A 906 -0.57 21.32 34.77
C GLY A 906 -0.24 20.01 35.53
N CYS A 907 0.76 20.06 36.40
CA CYS A 907 1.27 18.90 37.16
C CYS A 907 0.52 18.70 38.49
N LEU A 908 -0.16 17.56 38.66
CA LEU A 908 -1.03 17.26 39.81
C LEU A 908 -0.36 16.43 40.92
N ARG A 909 0.95 16.62 41.18
CA ARG A 909 1.81 15.70 41.95
C ARG A 909 1.40 15.39 43.41
N ASN A 910 0.47 16.13 44.02
CA ASN A 910 -0.19 15.74 45.29
C ASN A 910 -1.44 16.59 45.62
N SER A 911 -2.54 16.42 44.87
CA SER A 911 -3.82 17.04 45.25
C SER A 911 -4.44 16.36 46.47
N ARG A 912 -4.25 16.95 47.67
CA ARG A 912 -5.00 16.57 48.88
C ARG A 912 -6.49 16.74 48.61
N ARG A 913 -7.26 15.64 48.51
CA ARG A 913 -8.71 15.58 48.25
C ARG A 913 -9.52 16.67 48.99
N ARG A 914 -9.65 17.85 48.39
CA ARG A 914 -10.70 18.82 48.70
C ARG A 914 -11.95 18.37 47.96
N ARG A 915 -13.02 18.08 48.71
CA ARG A 915 -14.35 17.85 48.12
C ARG A 915 -14.90 19.19 47.60
N SER A 916 -14.70 19.47 46.31
CA SER A 916 -15.54 20.40 45.56
C SER A 916 -16.77 19.65 45.06
N LEU A 917 -17.96 20.19 45.32
CA LEU A 917 -19.23 19.64 44.85
C LEU A 917 -19.50 20.17 43.42
N TYR A 918 -18.94 19.50 42.42
CA TYR A 918 -19.43 19.57 41.04
C TYR A 918 -19.05 18.27 40.30
N THR A 919 -19.90 17.25 40.41
CA THR A 919 -19.84 16.07 39.54
C THR A 919 -20.60 16.36 38.26
N GLN A 920 -19.88 16.89 37.28
CA GLN A 920 -20.31 16.94 35.89
C GLN A 920 -19.16 16.32 35.09
N GLU A 921 -19.41 15.17 34.47
CA GLU A 921 -18.43 14.49 33.62
C GLU A 921 -18.27 15.33 32.35
N THR A 922 -17.15 16.04 32.22
CA THR A 922 -16.70 16.55 30.93
C THR A 922 -16.00 15.40 30.20
N ASN A 923 -16.32 15.20 28.92
CA ASN A 923 -15.79 14.11 28.10
C ASN A 923 -14.36 14.42 27.61
N ASP A 924 -13.43 14.57 28.56
CA ASP A 924 -12.00 14.81 28.32
C ASP A 924 -11.33 13.47 27.92
N GLU A 925 -11.57 12.98 26.70
CA GLU A 925 -11.01 11.72 26.19
C GLU A 925 -9.47 11.71 26.20
N GLU A 926 -8.88 10.54 26.48
CA GLU A 926 -7.42 10.31 26.52
C GLU A 926 -6.93 9.61 25.25
N TYR A 927 -6.08 10.27 24.47
CA TYR A 927 -5.57 9.75 23.20
C TYR A 927 -4.11 9.28 23.32
N LEU A 928 -3.79 8.09 22.81
CA LEU A 928 -2.45 7.50 22.91
C LEU A 928 -1.66 7.63 21.60
N LEU A 929 -0.64 8.50 21.60
CA LEU A 929 0.33 8.67 20.53
C LEU A 929 1.56 7.78 20.76
N ALA A 930 2.29 7.42 19.69
CA ALA A 930 3.47 6.55 19.75
C ALA A 930 4.51 6.88 18.67
N GLN A 931 5.81 6.76 18.99
CA GLN A 931 6.93 7.03 18.08
C GLN A 931 8.15 6.13 18.39
N GLY A 932 8.90 5.73 17.34
CA GLY A 932 10.04 4.82 17.43
C GLY A 932 10.12 3.89 16.20
N PRO A 933 11.07 2.93 16.14
CA PRO A 933 12.03 2.58 17.19
C PRO A 933 13.30 3.47 17.24
N PHE A 934 13.83 3.64 18.44
CA PHE A 934 15.18 4.16 18.69
C PHE A 934 16.14 3.03 19.04
N MET A 935 17.40 3.11 18.60
CA MET A 935 18.46 2.13 18.93
C MET A 935 19.79 2.83 19.24
N ARG A 936 20.71 2.13 19.92
CA ARG A 936 21.97 2.73 20.43
C ARG A 936 22.90 3.17 19.30
N GLY A 937 23.23 4.46 19.29
CA GLY A 937 24.31 5.03 18.50
C GLY A 937 25.67 4.97 19.20
N ALA A 938 26.74 4.97 18.40
CA ALA A 938 28.08 5.29 18.85
C ALA A 938 28.20 6.82 19.05
N GLU A 939 28.93 7.22 20.07
CA GLU A 939 29.09 8.62 20.47
C GLU A 939 30.19 9.28 19.62
N LYS A 940 29.94 10.51 19.15
CA LYS A 940 30.96 11.39 18.58
C LYS A 940 31.04 12.64 19.44
N SER A 941 32.25 13.03 19.81
CA SER A 941 32.52 14.26 20.56
C SER A 941 32.44 15.48 19.64
N ASP A 942 31.64 16.47 20.04
CA ASP A 942 31.75 17.84 19.53
C ASP A 942 33.00 18.52 20.11
N GLU A 943 33.59 19.49 19.39
CA GLU A 943 34.18 20.67 20.05
C GLU A 943 34.38 21.88 19.11
N THR A 944 34.14 23.07 19.66
CA THR A 944 34.56 24.42 19.22
C THR A 944 34.15 24.96 17.84
N GLU A 945 33.23 25.93 17.90
CA GLU A 945 33.02 27.01 16.94
C GLU A 945 34.12 28.09 17.06
N SER A 946 34.39 28.87 16.00
CA SER A 946 35.29 30.04 16.09
C SER A 946 34.85 31.20 15.17
N GLN A 947 34.79 32.41 15.74
CA GLN A 947 34.35 33.64 15.07
C GLN A 947 35.33 34.14 14.01
N VAL A 948 34.78 34.80 12.98
CA VAL A 948 35.44 35.94 12.31
C VAL A 948 34.38 37.02 12.07
N ASP A 949 34.48 38.14 12.78
CA ASP A 949 33.60 39.29 12.60
C ASP A 949 34.11 40.21 11.48
N ILE A 950 33.20 40.77 10.66
CA ILE A 950 33.39 42.06 9.98
C ILE A 950 32.08 42.84 10.06
N GLU A 951 32.12 44.03 10.65
CA GLU A 951 30.96 44.89 10.86
C GLU A 951 30.57 45.69 9.59
N LEU A 952 29.27 46.00 9.47
CA LEU A 952 28.75 47.04 8.58
C LEU A 952 28.64 48.34 9.36
N HIS A 953 29.34 49.40 8.91
CA HIS A 953 29.35 50.70 9.56
C HIS A 953 28.52 51.72 8.77
N GLU A 954 27.48 52.29 9.39
CA GLU A 954 26.85 53.56 8.99
C GLU A 954 27.32 54.70 9.91
N ILE A 955 26.61 55.85 9.90
CA ILE A 955 26.71 57.05 10.79
C ILE A 955 27.80 58.05 10.29
N GLU A 956 27.56 59.37 10.07
CA GLU A 956 26.39 60.22 10.39
C GLU A 956 26.20 61.51 9.53
N ASN A 957 24.97 62.07 9.59
CA ASN A 957 24.54 63.49 9.59
C ASN A 957 25.28 64.63 8.85
N SER A 958 24.50 65.41 8.08
CA SER A 958 24.18 66.82 8.41
C SER A 958 22.88 67.29 7.72
N SER A 959 22.24 68.38 8.19
CA SER A 959 20.85 68.73 7.82
C SER A 959 20.60 70.22 7.49
N GLN A 960 19.53 70.47 6.69
CA GLN A 960 18.81 71.76 6.45
C GLN A 960 19.62 72.90 5.75
N PHE A 961 19.12 73.56 4.70
CA PHE A 961 18.02 74.55 4.74
C PHE A 961 17.42 74.86 3.34
N THR A 962 16.19 75.42 3.33
CA THR A 962 15.45 76.03 2.18
C THR A 962 14.59 77.19 2.73
N PRO A 963 13.76 77.97 1.99
CA PRO A 963 13.49 78.13 0.54
C PRO A 963 14.01 79.52 0.02
N LEU A 964 13.61 80.21 -1.08
CA LEU A 964 12.43 80.32 -1.99
C LEU A 964 12.96 80.62 -3.43
N VAL A 965 12.44 80.14 -4.59
CA VAL A 965 11.09 79.99 -5.20
C VAL A 965 10.81 81.06 -6.30
N ALA A 966 9.91 80.73 -7.25
CA ALA A 966 9.26 81.62 -8.24
C ALA A 966 10.04 82.08 -9.49
N ALA A 967 10.51 81.13 -10.31
CA ALA A 967 10.70 81.35 -11.76
C ALA A 967 10.47 80.06 -12.59
N MET A 968 11.04 78.94 -12.15
CA MET A 968 11.12 77.66 -12.90
C MET A 968 9.77 76.93 -13.13
N ALA A 969 8.69 77.35 -12.47
CA ALA A 969 7.42 76.61 -12.44
C ALA A 969 6.69 76.54 -13.79
N VAL A 970 6.82 77.56 -14.65
CA VAL A 970 6.03 77.69 -15.88
C VAL A 970 6.53 76.77 -17.00
N PHE A 971 7.85 76.63 -17.15
CA PHE A 971 8.42 75.78 -18.21
C PHE A 971 8.24 74.29 -17.90
N ALA A 972 8.40 73.89 -16.63
CA ALA A 972 8.14 72.54 -16.17
C ALA A 972 6.69 72.10 -16.44
N ALA A 973 5.71 73.00 -16.24
CA ALA A 973 4.29 72.69 -16.46
C ALA A 973 3.98 72.27 -17.91
N VAL A 974 4.60 72.91 -18.91
CA VAL A 974 4.38 72.57 -20.33
C VAL A 974 4.98 71.20 -20.66
N CYS A 975 6.20 70.92 -20.20
CA CYS A 975 6.83 69.61 -20.39
C CYS A 975 6.06 68.50 -19.66
N VAL A 976 5.60 68.75 -18.42
CA VAL A 976 4.79 67.79 -17.64
C VAL A 976 3.42 67.55 -18.28
N MET A 977 2.76 68.57 -18.86
CA MET A 977 1.52 68.36 -19.62
C MET A 977 1.76 67.59 -20.93
N GLY A 978 2.86 67.84 -21.64
CA GLY A 978 3.24 67.05 -22.82
C GLY A 978 3.49 65.57 -22.48
N VAL A 979 4.28 65.30 -21.44
CA VAL A 979 4.56 63.94 -20.94
C VAL A 979 3.28 63.29 -20.39
N SER A 980 2.40 64.04 -19.74
CA SER A 980 1.12 63.55 -19.23
C SER A 980 0.12 63.23 -20.35
N TYR A 981 0.08 64.02 -21.43
CA TYR A 981 -0.69 63.74 -22.63
C TYR A 981 -0.15 62.49 -23.36
N PHE A 982 1.17 62.35 -23.46
CA PHE A 982 1.83 61.16 -24.02
C PHE A 982 1.55 59.91 -23.18
N ALA A 983 1.66 60.00 -21.85
CA ALA A 983 1.33 58.94 -20.90
C ALA A 983 -0.17 58.58 -20.88
N TRP A 984 -1.05 59.56 -21.09
CA TRP A 984 -2.49 59.35 -21.27
C TRP A 984 -2.79 58.62 -22.58
N ASN A 985 -2.14 58.97 -23.68
CA ASN A 985 -2.29 58.31 -24.97
C ASN A 985 -1.72 56.88 -24.96
N LEU A 986 -0.60 56.65 -24.24
CA LEU A 986 -0.06 55.31 -23.94
C LEU A 986 -1.00 54.49 -23.04
N LYS A 987 -1.61 55.09 -22.00
CA LYS A 987 -2.67 54.44 -21.21
C LYS A 987 -3.88 54.09 -22.09
N ARG A 988 -4.27 54.96 -23.02
CA ARG A 988 -5.39 54.74 -23.95
C ARG A 988 -5.11 53.58 -24.92
N LYS A 989 -3.88 53.45 -25.43
CA LYS A 989 -3.46 52.28 -26.23
C LYS A 989 -3.30 50.98 -25.40
N ARG A 990 -2.95 51.08 -24.10
CA ARG A 990 -3.05 49.94 -23.16
C ARG A 990 -4.49 49.55 -22.81
N GLY A 991 -5.50 50.34 -23.19
CA GLY A 991 -6.91 50.09 -22.91
C GLY A 991 -7.57 48.96 -23.71
N VAL A 992 -6.88 48.38 -24.70
CA VAL A 992 -7.43 47.31 -25.58
C VAL A 992 -7.01 45.90 -25.15
N VAL A 993 -6.16 45.76 -24.13
CA VAL A 993 -5.72 44.46 -23.58
C VAL A 993 -6.00 44.39 -22.07
N ARG A 994 -7.24 44.71 -21.67
CA ARG A 994 -7.71 44.50 -20.29
C ARG A 994 -9.20 44.18 -20.19
N SER A 995 -9.68 43.29 -21.07
CA SER A 995 -11.08 42.87 -21.17
C SER A 995 -11.25 41.36 -21.32
N TYR A 996 -10.45 40.55 -20.61
CA TYR A 996 -10.67 39.10 -20.44
C TYR A 996 -10.11 38.60 -19.09
N GLN A 997 -10.80 38.93 -17.99
CA GLN A 997 -10.98 38.05 -16.81
C GLN A 997 -11.81 38.79 -15.74
N LEU A 998 -13.13 38.57 -15.77
CA LEU A 998 -14.03 38.62 -14.60
C LEU A 998 -15.42 38.11 -15.02
N LEU A 999 -15.57 36.79 -15.02
CA LEU A 999 -16.86 36.10 -15.02
C LEU A 999 -16.73 34.84 -14.16
N SER A 1000 -16.66 35.07 -12.85
CA SER A 1000 -16.93 34.06 -11.85
C SER A 1000 -18.45 33.93 -11.71
N THR A 1001 -19.03 32.82 -12.16
CA THR A 1001 -20.45 32.50 -11.94
C THR A 1001 -20.56 31.22 -11.13
N THR A 1002 -20.97 31.38 -9.87
CA THR A 1002 -21.56 30.32 -9.03
C THR A 1002 -23.04 30.66 -8.82
N PRO A 1003 -23.91 29.66 -8.54
CA PRO A 1003 -25.30 29.68 -9.01
C PRO A 1003 -26.32 30.19 -7.99
N ASP A 1004 -27.54 30.46 -8.48
CA ASP A 1004 -28.81 30.34 -7.75
C ASP A 1004 -29.97 30.20 -8.77
N GLU A 1005 -30.29 28.95 -9.14
CA GLU A 1005 -31.60 28.34 -9.53
C GLU A 1005 -31.38 26.96 -10.18
#